data_AF-A0A0R3RRC4-F1
#
_entry.id   AF-A0A0R3RRC4-F1
#
_cell.length_a   1.000
_cell.length_b   1.000
_cell.length_c   1.000
_cell.angle_alpha   90.00
_cell.angle_beta   90.00
_cell.angle_gamma   90.00
#
_symmetry.space_group_name_H-M   'P 1'
#
loop_
_entity.id
_entity.type
_entity.pdbx_description
1 polymer ?
#
loop_
_entity_poly.entity_id
_entity_poly.type
_entity_poly.pdbx_seq_one_letter_code
_entity_poly.pdbx_strand_id
1 'polypeptide(L)'
;MAEFSFPFEPYDIQISLMRSIASCINEGKIGILESPTGTGKSMSIICATLSWLETFEKERKIILDEQLKAVQEVGKDENDWVNAHIKKVKAIEDAKVLFTQLENDKKIDERIQKALGTLTVEWKRKLQDDQTIEEGNDDETDDILDEDFTNDQLGKKVIEEPTPTCTKIIYATRTHSQLLQFAEEISKTRFQPRMVTLGSRQHLCINESVRALKKTSLMIERCNELRANKSSEKRRKEQNDEYVTKICKGSCPFARSDAIEDLCDHILASKLSSTPQLVDYSKKISGCPYFASRKAVTYSQLVLLPYQILFQEEARKAWGIELSNNVIVIDEAHNLLETITNSHFVTLYAKELKSVLSILDVYLNRFQSRLTPVHKKYLRQLSTIVNVLLMYMNHASDKHKNYVETMTAFAGKAYFAQYKLDILLEYIEQTHLIMKLSKFSKRLDGEHNKKADSAYEFAVEHLLRTKDLPNESQSIFTSACSTTQCTSPLSVEERTVASGLCAFKQFLQVLMLNYKDGRLIIECASGKDEAKISYYLINPASQLSDIIKQCRSLILLGGTMEPSETLIRSLTTCCKVDPNKDLIRRSFGHVIKEHQLLAITITRVSGTNLIFTHGNRETHTILNTLVMTLARIAETVPHGMIVFFPSYGYLEEFIKKISSNLRKVKPLFIERRNSLPTLFNEFEKSARTVKGALLLAVVGGKLSEGINFSDELGRTVVVVGLPYMNSEDVIVKEKLKFMQNEFGPRSGTEYYETKCMHAINQSIGRVIRHRNDYAAIVLIDLRYKNERVVKNLPSWIQSRLYNAADLIDGIQHLQRFFRSMDNCIQK
;
A
#
# COMPACT_ATOMS: atom_id res chain seq x y z
N MET A 1 -13.25 25.17 -27.67
CA MET A 1 -12.09 24.68 -26.89
C MET A 1 -12.29 23.19 -26.65
N ALA A 2 -11.24 22.39 -26.47
CA ALA A 2 -11.40 20.98 -26.14
C ALA A 2 -12.03 20.82 -24.74
N GLU A 3 -12.97 19.89 -24.60
CA GLU A 3 -13.73 19.61 -23.36
C GLU A 3 -12.82 19.26 -22.17
N PHE A 4 -11.69 18.61 -22.45
CA PHE A 4 -10.62 18.34 -21.51
C PHE A 4 -9.30 18.87 -22.09
N SER A 5 -8.45 19.45 -21.24
CA SER A 5 -7.14 19.97 -21.67
C SER A 5 -6.08 18.86 -21.78
N PHE A 6 -6.34 17.89 -22.67
CA PHE A 6 -5.41 16.80 -22.97
C PHE A 6 -4.20 17.32 -23.78
N PRO A 7 -2.96 16.88 -23.50
CA PRO A 7 -1.76 17.42 -24.16
C PRO A 7 -1.58 16.98 -25.63
N PHE A 8 -2.42 16.05 -26.11
CA PHE A 8 -2.42 15.50 -27.47
C PHE A 8 -3.87 15.31 -27.94
N GLU A 9 -4.07 14.79 -29.15
CA GLU A 9 -5.40 14.31 -29.58
C GLU A 9 -5.76 13.03 -28.78
N PRO A 10 -6.85 13.05 -27.97
CA PRO A 10 -7.22 11.91 -27.14
C PRO A 10 -8.01 10.86 -27.94
N TYR A 11 -7.80 9.58 -27.63
CA TYR A 11 -8.61 8.49 -28.19
C TYR A 11 -10.05 8.53 -27.67
N ASP A 12 -11.02 8.00 -28.43
CA ASP A 12 -12.44 7.95 -28.01
C ASP A 12 -12.64 7.30 -26.63
N ILE A 13 -11.88 6.25 -26.32
CA ILE A 13 -11.93 5.60 -25.01
C ILE A 13 -11.37 6.48 -23.87
N GLN A 14 -10.41 7.37 -24.16
CA GLN A 14 -9.90 8.34 -23.20
C GLN A 14 -10.94 9.43 -22.95
N ILE A 15 -11.58 9.93 -24.01
CA ILE A 15 -12.71 10.89 -23.88
C ILE A 15 -13.84 10.27 -23.05
N SER A 16 -14.22 9.03 -23.34
CA SER A 16 -15.28 8.31 -22.62
C SER A 16 -14.93 8.07 -21.14
N LEU A 17 -13.66 7.75 -20.84
CA LEU A 17 -13.16 7.68 -19.47
C LEU A 17 -13.20 9.04 -18.77
N MET A 18 -12.70 10.11 -19.41
CA MET A 18 -12.69 11.46 -18.84
C MET A 18 -14.09 11.97 -18.54
N ARG A 19 -15.05 11.79 -19.47
CA ARG A 19 -16.47 12.10 -19.26
C ARG A 19 -17.09 11.31 -18.11
N SER A 20 -16.77 10.02 -18.00
CA SER A 20 -17.28 9.17 -16.92
C SER A 20 -16.74 9.57 -15.55
N ILE A 21 -15.47 9.98 -15.46
CA ILE A 21 -14.89 10.56 -14.25
C ILE A 21 -15.60 11.87 -13.89
N ALA A 22 -15.75 12.79 -14.86
CA ALA A 22 -16.37 14.10 -14.63
C ALA A 22 -17.85 14.00 -14.20
N SER A 23 -18.66 13.17 -14.87
CA SER A 23 -20.06 12.91 -14.47
C SER A 23 -20.13 12.32 -13.06
N CYS A 24 -19.26 11.37 -12.72
CA CYS A 24 -19.25 10.76 -11.39
C CYS A 24 -18.92 11.77 -10.27
N ILE A 25 -17.99 12.69 -10.51
CA ILE A 25 -17.64 13.74 -9.56
C ILE A 25 -18.76 14.79 -9.45
N ASN A 26 -19.36 15.20 -10.57
CA ASN A 26 -20.46 16.17 -10.59
C ASN A 26 -21.73 15.63 -9.90
N GLU A 27 -22.04 14.35 -10.08
CA GLU A 27 -23.19 13.68 -9.46
C GLU A 27 -22.92 13.24 -8.01
N GLY A 28 -21.69 13.40 -7.50
CA GLY A 28 -21.31 13.01 -6.15
C GLY A 28 -21.33 11.49 -5.89
N LYS A 29 -21.08 10.69 -6.94
CA LYS A 29 -21.23 9.23 -6.93
C LYS A 29 -19.93 8.47 -6.70
N ILE A 30 -20.04 7.16 -6.54
CA ILE A 30 -18.93 6.20 -6.50
C ILE A 30 -18.69 5.65 -7.91
N GLY A 31 -17.52 5.91 -8.49
CA GLY A 31 -17.14 5.39 -9.80
C GLY A 31 -16.39 4.06 -9.65
N ILE A 32 -16.83 3.01 -10.35
CA ILE A 32 -16.03 1.78 -10.56
C ILE A 32 -15.71 1.71 -12.05
N LEU A 33 -14.47 2.09 -12.39
CA LEU A 33 -14.04 2.35 -13.76
C LEU A 33 -12.88 1.42 -14.15
N GLU A 34 -13.11 0.52 -15.09
CA GLU A 34 -12.05 -0.32 -15.68
C GLU A 34 -11.49 0.35 -16.94
N SER A 35 -10.19 0.64 -16.95
CA SER A 35 -9.49 1.16 -18.13
C SER A 35 -8.21 0.35 -18.35
N PRO A 36 -8.14 -0.48 -19.42
CA PRO A 36 -6.98 -1.36 -19.67
C PRO A 36 -5.64 -0.64 -19.66
N THR A 37 -4.56 -1.40 -19.46
CA THR A 37 -3.18 -0.88 -19.59
C THR A 37 -2.89 -0.33 -20.98
N GLY A 38 -1.97 0.63 -21.09
CA GLY A 38 -1.58 1.20 -22.40
C GLY A 38 -2.60 2.14 -23.05
N THR A 39 -3.74 2.37 -22.39
CA THR A 39 -4.81 3.30 -22.85
C THR A 39 -4.55 4.76 -22.50
N GLY A 40 -3.50 5.09 -21.75
CA GLY A 40 -3.25 6.45 -21.23
C GLY A 40 -4.08 6.83 -20.00
N LYS A 41 -4.53 5.83 -19.22
CA LYS A 41 -5.30 5.97 -17.97
C LYS A 41 -4.85 7.14 -17.09
N SER A 42 -3.58 7.21 -16.68
CA SER A 42 -3.08 8.26 -15.76
C SER A 42 -3.27 9.67 -16.33
N MET A 43 -2.97 9.88 -17.60
CA MET A 43 -3.18 11.17 -18.28
C MET A 43 -4.67 11.55 -18.34
N SER A 44 -5.54 10.56 -18.59
CA SER A 44 -7.00 10.76 -18.59
C SER A 44 -7.52 11.14 -17.21
N ILE A 45 -7.01 10.53 -16.14
CA ILE A 45 -7.35 10.89 -14.75
C ILE A 45 -6.94 12.33 -14.47
N ILE A 46 -5.69 12.70 -14.77
CA ILE A 46 -5.15 14.07 -14.57
C ILE A 46 -6.04 15.09 -15.30
N CYS A 47 -6.28 14.86 -16.60
CA CYS A 47 -7.04 15.78 -17.43
C CYS A 47 -8.50 15.92 -16.97
N ALA A 48 -9.17 14.82 -16.58
CA ALA A 48 -10.54 14.88 -16.08
C ALA A 48 -10.64 15.62 -14.74
N THR A 49 -9.82 15.22 -13.77
CA THR A 49 -9.88 15.73 -12.38
C THR A 49 -9.41 17.18 -12.25
N LEU A 50 -8.37 17.58 -12.99
CA LEU A 50 -7.87 18.96 -12.94
C LEU A 50 -8.69 19.92 -13.82
N SER A 51 -9.22 19.49 -14.98
CA SER A 51 -10.19 20.31 -15.73
C SER A 51 -11.45 20.55 -14.88
N TRP A 52 -11.90 19.51 -14.16
CA TRP A 52 -13.01 19.63 -13.22
C TRP A 52 -12.70 20.60 -12.08
N LEU A 53 -11.53 20.49 -11.44
CA LEU A 53 -11.16 21.36 -10.32
C LEU A 53 -11.08 22.83 -10.74
N GLU A 54 -10.41 23.15 -11.86
CA GLU A 54 -10.34 24.52 -12.38
C GLU A 54 -11.73 25.09 -12.70
N THR A 55 -12.65 24.26 -13.20
CA THR A 55 -14.01 24.68 -13.52
C THR A 55 -14.81 24.91 -12.24
N PHE A 56 -14.76 23.95 -11.30
CA PHE A 56 -15.45 24.04 -10.02
C PHE A 56 -14.97 25.22 -9.16
N GLU A 57 -13.67 25.53 -9.13
CA GLU A 57 -13.16 26.70 -8.40
C GLU A 57 -13.66 28.03 -9.01
N LYS A 58 -13.71 28.13 -10.35
CA LYS A 58 -14.25 29.32 -11.06
C LYS A 58 -15.75 29.48 -10.84
N GLU A 59 -16.53 28.41 -11.04
CA GLU A 59 -17.97 28.41 -10.84
C GLU A 59 -18.33 28.71 -9.38
N ARG A 60 -17.62 28.09 -8.41
CA ARG A 60 -17.79 28.39 -6.98
C ARG A 60 -17.60 29.89 -6.72
N LYS A 61 -16.51 30.48 -7.23
CA LYS A 61 -16.23 31.90 -7.00
C LYS A 61 -17.32 32.82 -7.57
N ILE A 62 -17.78 32.54 -8.80
CA ILE A 62 -18.89 33.28 -9.44
C ILE A 62 -20.18 33.16 -8.61
N ILE A 63 -20.55 31.94 -8.21
CA ILE A 63 -21.75 31.68 -7.41
C ILE A 63 -21.68 32.40 -6.04
N LEU A 64 -20.52 32.38 -5.38
CA LEU A 64 -20.31 33.10 -4.11
C LEU A 64 -20.48 34.62 -4.29
N ASP A 65 -19.88 35.21 -5.34
CA ASP A 65 -20.00 36.63 -5.64
C ASP A 65 -21.44 37.04 -6.02
N GLU A 66 -22.18 36.18 -6.72
CA GLU A 66 -23.60 36.38 -7.06
C GLU A 66 -24.51 36.27 -5.84
N GLN A 67 -24.33 35.24 -5.01
CA GLN A 67 -25.09 35.05 -3.78
C GLN A 67 -24.86 36.20 -2.78
N LEU A 68 -23.61 36.67 -2.67
CA LEU A 68 -23.28 37.82 -1.82
C LEU A 68 -24.00 39.10 -2.28
N LYS A 69 -24.06 39.37 -3.60
CA LYS A 69 -24.83 40.51 -4.15
C LYS A 69 -26.32 40.36 -3.89
N ALA A 70 -26.89 39.19 -4.17
CA ALA A 70 -28.32 38.93 -3.96
C ALA A 70 -28.72 39.16 -2.48
N VAL A 71 -27.91 38.68 -1.54
CA VAL A 71 -28.11 38.88 -0.09
C VAL A 71 -28.06 40.37 0.31
N GLN A 72 -27.21 41.18 -0.32
CA GLN A 72 -27.14 42.63 -0.09
C GLN A 72 -28.36 43.40 -0.64
N GLU A 73 -29.15 42.79 -1.52
CA GLU A 73 -30.35 43.38 -2.11
C GLU A 73 -31.66 42.97 -1.41
N VAL A 74 -31.62 41.98 -0.50
CA VAL A 74 -32.80 41.51 0.24
C VAL A 74 -33.39 42.61 1.14
N GLY A 75 -34.67 42.93 0.90
CA GLY A 75 -35.48 43.79 1.77
C GLY A 75 -35.63 45.25 1.29
N LYS A 76 -35.50 45.53 0.00
CA LYS A 76 -35.75 46.86 -0.58
C LYS A 76 -37.23 47.15 -0.91
N ASP A 77 -38.04 46.15 -1.26
CA ASP A 77 -39.46 46.33 -1.64
C ASP A 77 -40.35 45.11 -1.24
N GLU A 78 -40.91 45.08 -0.02
CA GLU A 78 -42.04 44.19 0.33
C GLU A 78 -42.99 44.84 1.36
N ASN A 79 -44.30 44.80 1.12
CA ASN A 79 -45.34 45.37 2.01
C ASN A 79 -45.58 44.57 3.31
N ASP A 80 -44.97 43.40 3.48
CA ASP A 80 -45.18 42.51 4.63
C ASP A 80 -43.91 42.41 5.49
N TRP A 81 -43.88 43.20 6.57
CA TRP A 81 -42.71 43.39 7.41
C TRP A 81 -42.26 42.13 8.15
N VAL A 82 -43.15 41.18 8.45
CA VAL A 82 -42.81 39.96 9.19
C VAL A 82 -42.07 38.99 8.28
N ASN A 83 -42.61 38.75 7.08
CA ASN A 83 -41.96 37.90 6.09
C ASN A 83 -40.65 38.52 5.59
N ALA A 84 -40.60 39.84 5.40
CA ALA A 84 -39.36 40.56 5.11
C ALA A 84 -38.31 40.40 6.22
N HIS A 85 -38.69 40.45 7.51
CA HIS A 85 -37.78 40.23 8.63
C HIS A 85 -37.23 38.79 8.67
N ILE A 86 -38.08 37.78 8.49
CA ILE A 86 -37.65 36.37 8.46
C ILE A 86 -36.70 36.10 7.28
N LYS A 87 -37.02 36.63 6.09
CA LYS A 87 -36.12 36.57 4.92
C LYS A 87 -34.78 37.25 5.20
N LYS A 88 -34.80 38.44 5.82
CA LYS A 88 -33.60 39.21 6.16
C LYS A 88 -32.72 38.51 7.20
N VAL A 89 -33.30 37.87 8.22
CA VAL A 89 -32.54 37.08 9.21
C VAL A 89 -31.87 35.87 8.56
N LYS A 90 -32.57 35.14 7.68
CA LYS A 90 -31.96 34.05 6.90
C LYS A 90 -30.85 34.56 5.99
N ALA A 91 -31.10 35.62 5.22
CA ALA A 91 -30.12 36.23 4.33
C ALA A 91 -28.86 36.70 5.09
N ILE A 92 -28.99 37.22 6.32
CA ILE A 92 -27.85 37.57 7.18
C ILE A 92 -27.06 36.33 7.62
N GLU A 93 -27.72 35.22 7.94
CA GLU A 93 -27.05 33.99 8.34
C GLU A 93 -26.32 33.34 7.15
N ASP A 94 -26.98 33.29 5.98
CA ASP A 94 -26.38 32.86 4.72
C ASP A 94 -25.19 33.77 4.35
N ALA A 95 -25.31 35.10 4.55
CA ALA A 95 -24.21 36.06 4.36
C ALA A 95 -22.97 35.67 5.16
N LYS A 96 -23.12 35.33 6.44
CA LYS A 96 -21.97 34.97 7.30
C LYS A 96 -21.22 33.76 6.75
N VAL A 97 -21.94 32.72 6.32
CA VAL A 97 -21.34 31.51 5.75
C VAL A 97 -20.55 31.86 4.47
N LEU A 98 -21.11 32.69 3.60
CA LEU A 98 -20.46 33.17 2.38
C LEU A 98 -19.22 34.02 2.68
N PHE A 99 -19.32 34.95 3.63
CA PHE A 99 -18.19 35.78 4.08
C PHE A 99 -17.04 34.94 4.64
N THR A 100 -17.32 33.95 5.49
CA THR A 100 -16.29 33.05 6.03
C THR A 100 -15.59 32.25 4.93
N GLN A 101 -16.33 31.80 3.89
CA GLN A 101 -15.74 31.09 2.74
C GLN A 101 -14.87 32.00 1.88
N LEU A 102 -15.28 33.24 1.64
CA LEU A 102 -14.48 34.23 0.91
C LEU A 102 -13.24 34.70 1.70
N GLU A 103 -13.33 34.80 3.01
CA GLU A 103 -12.19 35.11 3.89
C GLU A 103 -11.19 33.96 3.93
N ASN A 104 -11.66 32.72 4.00
CA ASN A 104 -10.84 31.50 3.85
C ASN A 104 -10.05 31.51 2.54
N ASP A 105 -10.71 31.77 1.41
CA ASP A 105 -10.06 31.80 0.10
C ASP A 105 -9.01 32.93 0.01
N LYS A 106 -9.26 34.10 0.61
CA LYS A 106 -8.28 35.20 0.71
C LYS A 106 -7.06 34.82 1.57
N LYS A 107 -7.27 34.25 2.76
CA LYS A 107 -6.17 33.79 3.65
C LYS A 107 -5.26 32.76 2.93
N ILE A 108 -5.83 31.92 2.06
CA ILE A 108 -5.08 30.98 1.22
C ILE A 108 -4.28 31.72 0.12
N ASP A 109 -4.93 32.61 -0.64
CA ASP A 109 -4.27 33.39 -1.70
C ASP A 109 -3.10 34.22 -1.15
N GLU A 110 -3.28 34.89 -0.01
CA GLU A 110 -2.23 35.64 0.69
C GLU A 110 -1.04 34.76 1.09
N ARG A 111 -1.30 33.57 1.65
CA ARG A 111 -0.25 32.60 2.03
C ARG A 111 0.55 32.10 0.83
N ILE A 112 -0.10 31.96 -0.33
CA ILE A 112 0.52 31.55 -1.61
C ILE A 112 1.34 32.70 -2.20
N GLN A 113 0.82 33.92 -2.22
CA GLN A 113 1.56 35.09 -2.69
C GLN A 113 2.81 35.36 -1.84
N LYS A 114 2.73 35.17 -0.52
CA LYS A 114 3.90 35.21 0.38
C LYS A 114 4.96 34.19 -0.05
N ALA A 115 4.58 32.94 -0.26
CA ALA A 115 5.51 31.88 -0.69
C ALA A 115 6.19 32.18 -2.05
N LEU A 116 5.42 32.69 -3.02
CA LEU A 116 5.96 33.12 -4.33
C LEU A 116 6.89 34.35 -4.20
N GLY A 117 6.56 35.26 -3.28
CA GLY A 117 7.36 36.45 -2.96
C GLY A 117 8.73 36.09 -2.38
N THR A 118 8.77 35.25 -1.32
CA THR A 118 10.01 34.76 -0.68
C THR A 118 10.97 34.18 -1.72
N LEU A 119 10.46 33.32 -2.60
CA LEU A 119 11.21 32.68 -3.68
C LEU A 119 11.77 33.66 -4.72
N THR A 120 11.09 34.79 -4.93
CA THR A 120 11.53 35.82 -5.88
C THR A 120 12.67 36.65 -5.29
N VAL A 121 12.66 36.88 -3.97
CA VAL A 121 13.76 37.54 -3.25
C VAL A 121 15.00 36.64 -3.19
N GLU A 122 14.84 35.35 -2.86
CA GLU A 122 15.94 34.37 -2.90
C GLU A 122 16.58 34.25 -4.28
N TRP A 123 15.78 34.25 -5.35
CA TRP A 123 16.28 34.14 -6.72
C TRP A 123 17.05 35.40 -7.14
N LYS A 124 16.60 36.59 -6.71
CA LYS A 124 17.34 37.85 -6.91
C LYS A 124 18.65 37.88 -6.13
N ARG A 125 18.68 37.43 -4.87
CA ARG A 125 19.93 37.29 -4.09
C ARG A 125 20.91 36.35 -4.79
N LYS A 126 20.48 35.14 -5.18
CA LYS A 126 21.35 34.18 -5.89
C LYS A 126 21.88 34.67 -7.24
N LEU A 127 21.15 35.57 -7.93
CA LEU A 127 21.63 36.23 -9.15
C LEU A 127 22.64 37.36 -8.90
N GLN A 128 22.69 37.90 -7.68
CA GLN A 128 23.70 38.90 -7.26
C GLN A 128 24.93 38.24 -6.65
N ASP A 129 24.76 37.16 -5.87
CA ASP A 129 25.87 36.37 -5.30
C ASP A 129 26.76 35.73 -6.39
N ASP A 130 26.21 35.43 -7.57
CA ASP A 130 26.96 34.91 -8.73
C ASP A 130 27.82 36.00 -9.44
N GLN A 131 27.80 37.26 -8.97
CA GLN A 131 28.61 38.37 -9.52
C GLN A 131 29.50 39.10 -8.51
N THR A 132 29.35 38.89 -7.20
CA THR A 132 30.23 39.49 -6.19
C THR A 132 30.44 38.54 -5.00
N ILE A 133 31.67 38.04 -4.85
CA ILE A 133 32.17 37.46 -3.60
C ILE A 133 32.80 38.60 -2.80
N GLU A 134 32.17 39.02 -1.71
CA GLU A 134 32.87 39.72 -0.62
C GLU A 134 32.13 39.52 0.70
N GLU A 135 32.88 39.36 1.80
CA GLU A 135 32.38 39.04 3.13
C GLU A 135 31.87 40.31 3.84
N GLY A 136 30.71 40.24 4.51
CA GLY A 136 30.14 41.40 5.20
C GLY A 136 29.01 41.06 6.18
N ASN A 137 29.38 41.00 7.45
CA ASN A 137 28.62 40.97 8.72
C ASN A 137 27.08 40.90 8.75
N ASP A 138 26.62 40.14 9.76
CA ASP A 138 25.26 40.18 10.32
C ASP A 138 24.81 41.60 10.70
N ASP A 139 23.51 41.86 10.60
CA ASP A 139 22.80 42.75 11.52
C ASP A 139 21.31 42.38 11.65
N GLU A 140 20.71 42.81 12.76
CA GLU A 140 19.52 42.25 13.39
C GLU A 140 18.18 42.55 12.68
N THR A 141 17.22 41.62 12.72
CA THR A 141 15.78 41.92 12.58
C THR A 141 14.92 41.08 13.53
N ASP A 142 14.52 41.72 14.63
CA ASP A 142 13.38 41.49 15.53
C ASP A 142 12.71 40.09 15.62
N ASP A 143 12.82 39.50 16.82
CA ASP A 143 11.97 38.42 17.30
C ASP A 143 10.49 38.83 17.36
N ILE A 144 9.64 38.21 16.52
CA ILE A 144 8.20 38.10 16.79
C ILE A 144 7.91 36.68 17.26
N LEU A 145 7.38 36.59 18.48
CA LEU A 145 7.07 35.34 19.18
C LEU A 145 5.85 34.63 18.58
N ASP A 146 6.07 33.60 17.77
CA ASP A 146 5.05 32.57 17.49
C ASP A 146 5.12 31.46 18.56
N GLU A 147 4.36 31.64 19.64
CA GLU A 147 4.01 30.55 20.55
C GLU A 147 3.04 29.58 19.86
N ASP A 148 3.54 28.54 19.19
CA ASP A 148 2.73 27.33 18.95
C ASP A 148 3.56 26.09 18.59
N PHE A 149 4.06 25.39 19.62
CA PHE A 149 4.32 23.94 19.60
C PHE A 149 4.66 23.43 21.02
N THR A 150 3.67 23.46 21.90
CA THR A 150 3.66 22.75 23.20
C THR A 150 2.70 21.57 23.14
N ASN A 151 2.99 20.52 23.91
CA ASN A 151 2.13 19.34 23.97
C ASN A 151 0.76 19.68 24.55
N ASP A 152 -0.29 19.05 24.02
CA ASP A 152 -1.56 18.86 24.73
C ASP A 152 -1.31 18.38 26.17
N GLN A 153 -1.66 19.22 27.15
CA GLN A 153 -2.10 18.79 28.47
C GLN A 153 -3.36 19.57 28.84
N LEU A 154 -4.35 18.85 29.36
CA LEU A 154 -5.71 19.34 29.59
C LEU A 154 -5.75 20.68 30.35
N GLY A 155 -6.23 21.75 29.71
CA GLY A 155 -6.48 23.01 30.40
C GLY A 155 -6.97 24.15 29.50
N LYS A 156 -8.30 24.31 29.41
CA LYS A 156 -9.04 25.32 28.62
C LYS A 156 -8.89 25.18 27.10
N LYS A 157 -10.03 24.94 26.42
CA LYS A 157 -10.15 25.19 24.98
C LYS A 157 -10.03 26.69 24.74
N VAL A 158 -8.88 27.13 24.23
CA VAL A 158 -8.88 28.28 23.31
C VAL A 158 -9.66 27.82 22.07
N ILE A 159 -10.56 28.67 21.56
CA ILE A 159 -11.23 28.39 20.30
C ILE A 159 -10.27 28.88 19.21
N GLU A 160 -9.37 28.00 18.77
CA GLU A 160 -8.53 28.25 17.60
C GLU A 160 -9.42 28.56 16.38
N GLU A 161 -9.06 29.58 15.60
CA GLU A 161 -9.71 29.81 14.30
C GLU A 161 -9.49 28.58 13.40
N PRO A 162 -10.51 28.12 12.66
CA PRO A 162 -10.34 26.99 11.75
C PRO A 162 -9.29 27.32 10.69
N THR A 163 -8.24 26.49 10.61
CA THR A 163 -7.17 26.65 9.61
C THR A 163 -7.77 26.67 8.20
N PRO A 164 -7.41 27.63 7.34
CA PRO A 164 -8.10 27.83 6.07
C PRO A 164 -7.77 26.72 5.07
N THR A 165 -8.78 26.12 4.42
CA THR A 165 -8.62 24.97 3.52
C THR A 165 -9.35 25.16 2.18
N CYS A 166 -8.80 24.56 1.11
CA CYS A 166 -9.44 24.50 -0.21
C CYS A 166 -9.94 23.08 -0.55
N THR A 167 -10.83 22.97 -1.54
CA THR A 167 -11.26 21.68 -2.13
C THR A 167 -10.07 20.95 -2.78
N LYS A 168 -9.94 19.65 -2.52
CA LYS A 168 -8.78 18.84 -2.91
C LYS A 168 -9.17 17.65 -3.78
N ILE A 169 -8.27 17.31 -4.70
CA ILE A 169 -8.18 15.97 -5.29
C ILE A 169 -7.17 15.17 -4.45
N ILE A 170 -7.63 14.07 -3.84
CA ILE A 170 -6.78 13.14 -3.10
C ILE A 170 -6.54 11.93 -4.00
N TYR A 171 -5.31 11.79 -4.52
CA TYR A 171 -4.92 10.68 -5.38
C TYR A 171 -4.15 9.63 -4.58
N ALA A 172 -4.70 8.42 -4.53
CA ALA A 172 -4.18 7.30 -3.76
C ALA A 172 -3.77 6.13 -4.67
N THR A 173 -2.61 5.54 -4.41
CA THR A 173 -2.14 4.35 -5.13
C THR A 173 -1.35 3.37 -4.25
N ARG A 174 -1.00 2.20 -4.79
CA ARG A 174 -0.39 1.09 -4.04
C ARG A 174 1.10 1.31 -3.75
N THR A 175 1.87 1.95 -4.64
CA THR A 175 3.32 2.13 -4.48
C THR A 175 3.81 3.57 -4.62
N HIS A 176 4.92 3.92 -3.96
CA HIS A 176 5.55 5.23 -4.13
C HIS A 176 6.06 5.47 -5.56
N SER A 177 6.48 4.44 -6.30
CA SER A 177 6.89 4.59 -7.70
C SER A 177 5.75 5.06 -8.62
N GLN A 178 4.52 4.63 -8.35
CA GLN A 178 3.33 5.08 -9.09
C GLN A 178 2.99 6.55 -8.80
N LEU A 179 3.21 7.03 -7.56
CA LEU A 179 3.04 8.45 -7.22
C LEU A 179 4.04 9.34 -7.94
N LEU A 180 5.31 8.90 -8.04
CA LEU A 180 6.34 9.62 -8.80
C LEU A 180 6.00 9.67 -10.28
N GLN A 181 5.62 8.55 -10.89
CA GLN A 181 5.17 8.52 -12.27
C GLN A 181 3.97 9.44 -12.51
N PHE A 182 2.99 9.47 -11.59
CA PHE A 182 1.83 10.37 -11.70
C PHE A 182 2.24 11.85 -11.64
N ALA A 183 3.16 12.22 -10.74
CA ALA A 183 3.72 13.57 -10.66
C ALA A 183 4.49 13.96 -11.94
N GLU A 184 5.20 13.02 -12.56
CA GLU A 184 5.88 13.21 -13.85
C GLU A 184 4.91 13.32 -15.03
N GLU A 185 3.76 12.63 -15.03
CA GLU A 185 2.74 12.82 -16.08
C GLU A 185 2.10 14.22 -15.99
N ILE A 186 1.91 14.78 -14.79
CA ILE A 186 1.34 16.14 -14.63
C ILE A 186 2.22 17.20 -15.29
N SER A 187 3.56 17.08 -15.20
CA SER A 187 4.48 18.06 -15.80
C SER A 187 4.43 18.12 -17.34
N LYS A 188 3.80 17.13 -17.99
CA LYS A 188 3.55 17.10 -19.44
C LYS A 188 2.24 17.81 -19.84
N THR A 189 1.47 18.30 -18.87
CA THR A 189 0.20 18.99 -19.09
C THR A 189 0.34 20.49 -18.89
N ARG A 190 -0.70 21.27 -19.27
CA ARG A 190 -0.77 22.70 -18.94
C ARG A 190 -1.09 22.99 -17.46
N PHE A 191 -1.42 21.98 -16.66
CA PHE A 191 -1.89 22.17 -15.29
C PHE A 191 -0.71 22.40 -14.35
N GLN A 192 -0.83 23.40 -13.48
CA GLN A 192 0.13 23.69 -12.41
C GLN A 192 -0.58 23.72 -11.04
N PRO A 193 -1.20 22.60 -10.59
CA PRO A 193 -1.87 22.56 -9.31
C PRO A 193 -0.87 22.73 -8.17
N ARG A 194 -1.31 23.30 -7.04
CA ARG A 194 -0.56 23.23 -5.78
C ARG A 194 -0.54 21.77 -5.31
N MET A 195 0.60 21.10 -5.44
CA MET A 195 0.70 19.65 -5.28
C MET A 195 1.68 19.24 -4.20
N VAL A 196 1.29 18.27 -3.37
CA VAL A 196 2.17 17.66 -2.37
C VAL A 196 2.17 16.13 -2.49
N THR A 197 3.36 15.52 -2.43
CA THR A 197 3.54 14.07 -2.42
C THR A 197 3.90 13.58 -1.02
N LEU A 198 2.98 12.85 -0.37
CA LEU A 198 3.14 12.34 0.99
C LEU A 198 3.93 11.03 1.01
N GLY A 199 4.71 10.82 2.07
CA GLY A 199 5.56 9.65 2.22
C GLY A 199 5.90 9.29 3.65
N SER A 200 6.16 8.00 3.88
CA SER A 200 6.59 7.54 5.20
C SER A 200 7.96 8.10 5.57
N ARG A 201 8.33 8.05 6.86
CA ARG A 201 9.67 8.43 7.33
C ARG A 201 10.79 7.64 6.63
N GLN A 202 10.52 6.46 6.07
CA GLN A 202 11.48 5.68 5.29
C GLN A 202 11.87 6.38 3.97
N HIS A 203 10.95 7.15 3.38
CA HIS A 203 11.14 7.85 2.11
C HIS A 203 11.56 9.31 2.31
N LEU A 204 11.00 10.00 3.31
CA LEU A 204 11.24 11.43 3.55
C LEU A 204 12.31 11.75 4.61
N CYS A 205 12.63 10.86 5.56
CA CYS A 205 13.56 11.24 6.64
C CYS A 205 15.00 11.34 6.13
N ILE A 206 15.61 12.52 6.31
CA ILE A 206 17.02 12.80 6.01
C ILE A 206 17.98 12.55 7.20
N ASN A 207 17.47 12.34 8.42
CA ASN A 207 18.30 12.05 9.60
C ASN A 207 18.82 10.61 9.58
N GLU A 208 20.12 10.43 9.36
CA GLU A 208 20.77 9.12 9.25
C GLU A 208 20.54 8.22 10.47
N SER A 209 20.56 8.79 11.69
CA SER A 209 20.33 8.02 12.92
C SER A 209 18.92 7.43 13.04
N VAL A 210 17.95 8.01 12.31
CA VAL A 210 16.60 7.47 12.17
C VAL A 210 16.54 6.48 11.01
N ARG A 211 17.11 6.81 9.84
CA ARG A 211 17.15 5.94 8.65
C ARG A 211 17.82 4.58 8.93
N ALA A 212 18.87 4.56 9.74
CA ALA A 212 19.61 3.35 10.11
C ALA A 212 18.76 2.24 10.75
N LEU A 213 17.59 2.57 11.33
CA LEU A 213 16.73 1.60 12.02
C LEU A 213 15.95 0.66 11.07
N LYS A 214 15.87 0.99 9.77
CA LYS A 214 15.19 0.26 8.67
C LYS A 214 13.68 -0.01 8.84
N LYS A 215 13.17 -0.31 10.04
CA LYS A 215 11.76 -0.59 10.33
C LYS A 215 10.99 0.68 10.68
N THR A 216 9.90 0.96 9.98
CA THR A 216 9.09 2.19 10.10
C THR A 216 8.62 2.49 11.52
N SER A 217 8.21 1.48 12.30
CA SER A 217 7.79 1.66 13.70
C SER A 217 8.91 2.25 14.57
N LEU A 218 10.12 1.68 14.49
CA LEU A 218 11.30 2.16 15.20
C LEU A 218 11.73 3.56 14.72
N MET A 219 11.57 3.85 13.42
CA MET A 219 11.82 5.20 12.88
C MET A 219 10.86 6.25 13.46
N ILE A 220 9.58 5.90 13.67
CA ILE A 220 8.59 6.80 14.29
C ILE A 220 8.96 7.07 15.75
N GLU A 221 9.21 6.02 16.54
CA GLU A 221 9.56 6.17 17.96
C GLU A 221 10.85 6.99 18.15
N ARG A 222 11.91 6.70 17.36
CA ARG A 222 13.16 7.46 17.41
C ARG A 222 13.00 8.91 16.95
N CYS A 223 12.18 9.17 15.93
CA CYS A 223 11.90 10.52 15.45
C CYS A 223 11.16 11.34 16.51
N ASN A 224 10.21 10.73 17.23
CA ASN A 224 9.48 11.40 18.30
C ASN A 224 10.38 11.64 19.53
N GLU A 225 11.24 10.68 19.91
CA GLU A 225 12.27 10.86 20.96
C GLU A 225 13.17 12.08 20.67
N LEU A 226 13.63 12.23 19.42
CA LEU A 226 14.46 13.36 18.97
C LEU A 226 13.71 14.70 18.85
N ARG A 227 12.37 14.71 18.89
CA ARG A 227 11.57 15.96 18.94
C ARG A 227 11.15 16.32 20.36
N ALA A 228 10.86 15.34 21.19
CA ALA A 228 10.50 15.53 22.60
C ALA A 228 11.67 16.10 23.42
N ASN A 229 12.90 15.70 23.07
CA ASN A 229 14.12 16.35 23.54
C ASN A 229 14.29 17.73 22.88
N LYS A 230 13.48 18.73 23.28
CA LYS A 230 13.79 20.14 23.02
C LYS A 230 15.19 20.44 23.57
N SER A 231 15.91 21.35 22.91
CA SER A 231 17.22 21.86 23.35
C SER A 231 17.09 22.63 24.65
N SER A 232 17.02 21.90 25.77
CA SER A 232 17.13 22.50 27.10
C SER A 232 18.57 22.96 27.30
N GLU A 233 18.81 24.25 27.13
CA GLU A 233 20.03 24.92 27.57
C GLU A 233 20.18 24.77 29.09
N LYS A 234 20.72 23.63 29.54
CA LYS A 234 21.21 23.49 30.90
C LYS A 234 22.55 24.22 31.01
N ARG A 235 22.48 25.54 31.06
CA ARG A 235 23.58 26.40 31.52
C ARG A 235 23.99 25.91 32.90
N ARG A 236 25.22 25.43 33.02
CA ARG A 236 25.80 24.99 34.28
C ARG A 236 27.08 25.79 34.47
N LYS A 237 27.11 26.68 35.45
CA LYS A 237 28.36 27.38 35.83
C LYS A 237 29.35 26.35 36.36
N GLU A 238 30.54 26.30 35.77
CA GLU A 238 31.74 25.79 36.42
C GLU A 238 32.57 26.99 36.93
N GLN A 239 33.67 26.74 37.65
CA GLN A 239 34.28 27.74 38.55
C GLN A 239 35.08 28.88 37.87
N ASN A 240 35.17 28.90 36.53
CA ASN A 240 35.65 30.04 35.75
C ASN A 240 34.47 30.54 34.89
N ASP A 241 34.25 31.86 34.85
CA ASP A 241 33.05 32.52 34.30
C ASP A 241 32.90 32.47 32.74
N GLU A 242 33.24 31.35 32.10
CA GLU A 242 32.96 31.10 30.67
C GLU A 242 31.67 30.28 30.46
N TYR A 243 30.76 30.83 29.66
CA TYR A 243 29.52 30.14 29.26
C TYR A 243 29.76 29.20 28.07
N VAL A 244 30.11 27.94 28.34
CA VAL A 244 30.22 26.91 27.28
C VAL A 244 28.84 26.34 26.90
N THR A 245 28.31 26.75 25.75
CA THR A 245 27.10 26.20 25.12
C THR A 245 27.35 24.78 24.60
N LYS A 246 27.15 23.78 25.47
CA LYS A 246 27.30 22.37 25.09
C LYS A 246 26.12 21.91 24.23
N ILE A 247 26.33 21.80 22.90
CA ILE A 247 25.34 21.32 21.93
C ILE A 247 24.68 20.03 22.44
N CYS A 248 23.36 20.07 22.66
CA CYS A 248 22.60 18.95 23.19
C CYS A 248 22.56 17.80 22.18
N LYS A 249 23.23 16.67 22.47
CA LYS A 249 23.20 15.42 21.67
C LYS A 249 21.83 14.69 21.68
N GLY A 250 20.72 15.43 21.70
CA GLY A 250 19.38 14.92 21.99
C GLY A 250 18.28 15.31 21.00
N SER A 251 18.39 16.46 20.31
CA SER A 251 17.37 16.96 19.37
C SER A 251 17.64 16.54 17.92
N CYS A 252 16.63 16.60 17.06
CA CYS A 252 16.78 16.42 15.61
C CYS A 252 17.26 17.75 14.97
N PRO A 253 18.41 17.79 14.26
CA PRO A 253 18.92 19.04 13.67
C PRO A 253 18.00 19.61 12.59
N PHE A 254 17.24 18.74 11.92
CA PHE A 254 16.31 19.12 10.85
C PHE A 254 14.93 19.59 11.35
N ALA A 255 14.70 19.68 12.66
CA ALA A 255 13.40 20.02 13.25
C ALA A 255 13.20 21.51 13.53
N ARG A 256 14.01 22.39 12.93
CA ARG A 256 13.85 23.86 13.03
C ARG A 256 12.57 24.31 12.30
N SER A 257 11.86 25.30 12.84
CA SER A 257 10.53 25.70 12.32
C SER A 257 10.62 26.51 11.03
N ASP A 258 11.56 27.45 10.97
CA ASP A 258 11.95 28.27 9.82
C ASP A 258 12.21 27.41 8.56
N ALA A 259 13.18 26.50 8.64
CA ALA A 259 13.57 25.62 7.55
C ALA A 259 12.46 24.64 7.14
N ILE A 260 11.43 24.43 7.98
CA ILE A 260 10.23 23.65 7.65
C ILE A 260 9.19 24.52 6.91
N GLU A 261 9.04 25.81 7.25
CA GLU A 261 8.23 26.76 6.49
C GLU A 261 8.84 27.05 5.12
N ASP A 262 10.16 27.28 5.01
CA ASP A 262 10.82 27.51 3.71
C ASP A 262 10.59 26.34 2.74
N LEU A 263 10.70 25.10 3.25
CA LEU A 263 10.38 23.90 2.47
C LEU A 263 8.88 23.79 2.15
N CYS A 264 8.00 24.28 3.02
CA CYS A 264 6.56 24.37 2.74
C CYS A 264 6.31 25.32 1.56
N ASP A 265 6.91 26.51 1.57
CA ASP A 265 6.78 27.52 0.50
C ASP A 265 7.24 26.98 -0.86
N HIS A 266 8.36 26.25 -0.88
CA HIS A 266 8.86 25.60 -2.09
C HIS A 266 7.95 24.48 -2.63
N ILE A 267 7.21 23.79 -1.76
CA ILE A 267 6.17 22.82 -2.17
C ILE A 267 4.95 23.57 -2.72
N LEU A 268 4.46 24.59 -2.01
CA LEU A 268 3.26 25.35 -2.38
C LEU A 268 3.41 26.15 -3.68
N ALA A 269 4.63 26.59 -4.00
CA ALA A 269 4.98 27.18 -5.29
C ALA A 269 5.19 26.15 -6.42
N SER A 270 4.84 24.87 -6.19
CA SER A 270 4.95 23.75 -7.13
C SER A 270 6.35 23.51 -7.73
N LYS A 271 7.41 24.02 -7.08
CA LYS A 271 8.82 23.78 -7.48
C LYS A 271 9.34 22.42 -7.04
N LEU A 272 8.79 21.84 -5.96
CA LEU A 272 9.19 20.55 -5.39
C LEU A 272 8.07 19.52 -5.46
N SER A 273 7.72 19.10 -6.68
CA SER A 273 6.61 18.19 -6.96
C SER A 273 6.88 16.73 -6.56
N SER A 274 8.14 16.27 -6.64
CA SER A 274 8.51 14.86 -6.40
C SER A 274 9.25 14.64 -5.07
N THR A 275 9.07 13.45 -4.48
CA THR A 275 9.74 13.05 -3.23
C THR A 275 11.28 13.14 -3.31
N PRO A 276 11.97 12.69 -4.39
CA PRO A 276 13.43 12.82 -4.48
C PRO A 276 13.91 14.27 -4.50
N GLN A 277 13.28 15.13 -5.31
CA GLN A 277 13.63 16.56 -5.38
C GLN A 277 13.48 17.23 -4.01
N LEU A 278 12.37 16.97 -3.30
CA LEU A 278 12.15 17.49 -1.97
C LEU A 278 13.20 16.98 -0.96
N VAL A 279 13.57 15.70 -1.02
CA VAL A 279 14.61 15.12 -0.16
C VAL A 279 15.98 15.73 -0.45
N ASP A 280 16.37 15.91 -1.71
CA ASP A 280 17.67 16.48 -2.06
C ASP A 280 17.75 17.99 -1.79
N TYR A 281 16.65 18.72 -1.94
CA TYR A 281 16.58 20.13 -1.57
C TYR A 281 16.61 20.34 -0.05
N SER A 282 15.89 19.49 0.71
CA SER A 282 15.85 19.57 2.17
C SER A 282 17.21 19.32 2.86
N LYS A 283 18.12 18.57 2.21
CA LYS A 283 19.52 18.46 2.66
C LYS A 283 20.29 19.79 2.59
N LYS A 284 19.95 20.67 1.63
CA LYS A 284 20.61 21.97 1.44
C LYS A 284 20.13 22.99 2.48
N ILE A 285 18.81 23.07 2.69
CA ILE A 285 18.18 23.99 3.66
C ILE A 285 18.25 23.46 5.11
N SER A 286 18.56 22.17 5.30
CA SER A 286 18.53 21.51 6.61
C SER A 286 17.15 21.53 7.31
N GLY A 287 16.06 21.62 6.55
CA GLY A 287 14.69 21.46 7.04
C GLY A 287 14.17 20.03 6.95
N CYS A 288 13.16 19.65 7.73
CA CYS A 288 12.59 18.30 7.67
C CYS A 288 11.48 18.19 6.62
N PRO A 289 11.69 17.49 5.49
CA PRO A 289 10.70 17.43 4.42
C PRO A 289 9.43 16.66 4.83
N TYR A 290 9.52 15.73 5.79
CA TYR A 290 8.35 15.02 6.34
C TYR A 290 7.34 15.99 6.98
N PHE A 291 7.80 16.99 7.74
CA PHE A 291 6.92 17.95 8.39
C PHE A 291 6.53 19.10 7.44
N ALA A 292 7.40 19.48 6.51
CA ALA A 292 7.07 20.44 5.45
C ALA A 292 5.92 19.91 4.55
N SER A 293 6.03 18.68 4.03
CA SER A 293 4.94 18.03 3.30
C SER A 293 3.63 17.99 4.09
N ARG A 294 3.71 17.81 5.41
CA ARG A 294 2.54 17.75 6.30
C ARG A 294 1.86 19.11 6.45
N LYS A 295 2.62 20.20 6.58
CA LYS A 295 2.08 21.57 6.61
C LYS A 295 1.48 21.97 5.25
N ALA A 296 2.09 21.52 4.15
CA ALA A 296 1.62 21.85 2.80
C ALA A 296 0.26 21.22 2.43
N VAL A 297 -0.19 20.15 3.11
CA VAL A 297 -1.48 19.46 2.82
C VAL A 297 -2.66 20.43 2.82
N THR A 298 -2.74 21.32 3.82
CA THR A 298 -3.87 22.23 4.05
C THR A 298 -4.18 23.12 2.84
N TYR A 299 -3.12 23.66 2.22
CA TYR A 299 -3.16 24.62 1.10
C TYR A 299 -3.03 23.96 -0.30
N SER A 300 -2.76 22.66 -0.35
CA SER A 300 -2.58 21.90 -1.60
C SER A 300 -3.93 21.52 -2.23
N GLN A 301 -4.03 21.73 -3.55
CA GLN A 301 -5.15 21.30 -4.38
C GLN A 301 -5.08 19.81 -4.75
N LEU A 302 -3.86 19.27 -4.87
CA LEU A 302 -3.62 17.87 -5.24
C LEU A 302 -2.73 17.20 -4.20
N VAL A 303 -3.26 16.18 -3.52
CA VAL A 303 -2.55 15.41 -2.50
C VAL A 303 -2.29 14.01 -3.02
N LEU A 304 -1.02 13.70 -3.33
CA LEU A 304 -0.58 12.38 -3.79
C LEU A 304 -0.16 11.54 -2.57
N LEU A 305 -0.80 10.39 -2.32
CA LEU A 305 -0.52 9.57 -1.14
C LEU A 305 -0.59 8.05 -1.37
N PRO A 306 0.11 7.24 -0.55
CA PRO A 306 -0.02 5.79 -0.59
C PRO A 306 -1.26 5.33 0.20
N TYR A 307 -1.85 4.20 -0.22
CA TYR A 307 -3.04 3.59 0.40
C TYR A 307 -3.04 3.53 1.93
N GLN A 308 -1.90 3.27 2.56
CA GLN A 308 -1.79 3.14 4.02
C GLN A 308 -2.15 4.44 4.76
N ILE A 309 -1.88 5.61 4.15
CA ILE A 309 -2.26 6.91 4.73
C ILE A 309 -3.77 7.15 4.54
N LEU A 310 -4.36 6.69 3.43
CA LEU A 310 -5.79 6.88 3.17
C LEU A 310 -6.67 6.05 4.10
N PHE A 311 -6.36 4.77 4.30
CA PHE A 311 -7.29 3.87 5.01
C PHE A 311 -7.18 3.92 6.53
N GLN A 312 -6.01 4.25 7.08
CA GLN A 312 -5.82 4.37 8.54
C GLN A 312 -6.27 5.76 9.03
N GLU A 313 -7.26 5.81 9.93
CA GLU A 313 -7.82 7.08 10.42
C GLU A 313 -6.80 7.90 11.22
N GLU A 314 -5.99 7.24 12.03
CA GLU A 314 -4.90 7.84 12.80
C GLU A 314 -3.85 8.46 11.86
N ALA A 315 -3.59 7.82 10.71
CA ALA A 315 -2.71 8.37 9.70
C ALA A 315 -3.34 9.60 9.05
N ARG A 316 -4.61 9.55 8.61
CA ARG A 316 -5.33 10.71 8.04
C ARG A 316 -5.26 11.92 8.99
N LYS A 317 -5.62 11.74 10.26
CA LYS A 317 -5.55 12.77 11.31
C LYS A 317 -4.12 13.28 11.50
N ALA A 318 -3.14 12.39 11.61
CA ALA A 318 -1.74 12.77 11.80
C ALA A 318 -1.15 13.55 10.61
N TRP A 319 -1.74 13.44 9.41
CA TRP A 319 -1.34 14.16 8.19
C TRP A 319 -2.21 15.39 7.88
N GLY A 320 -3.26 15.69 8.65
CA GLY A 320 -4.19 16.79 8.35
C GLY A 320 -5.08 16.54 7.13
N ILE A 321 -5.40 15.26 6.83
CA ILE A 321 -6.20 14.88 5.66
C ILE A 321 -7.68 14.85 6.04
N GLU A 322 -8.41 15.85 5.59
CA GLU A 322 -9.87 15.91 5.65
C GLU A 322 -10.49 15.25 4.41
N LEU A 323 -11.55 14.48 4.62
CA LEU A 323 -12.28 13.81 3.54
C LEU A 323 -13.48 14.63 3.06
N SER A 324 -14.05 15.44 3.95
CA SER A 324 -15.19 16.35 3.75
C SER A 324 -15.08 17.13 2.43
N ASN A 325 -16.09 17.02 1.55
CA ASN A 325 -16.18 17.78 0.29
C ASN A 325 -15.01 17.59 -0.70
N ASN A 326 -14.08 16.66 -0.45
CA ASN A 326 -12.94 16.37 -1.31
C ASN A 326 -13.22 15.18 -2.23
N VAL A 327 -12.57 15.16 -3.40
CA VAL A 327 -12.68 14.08 -4.38
C VAL A 327 -11.55 13.09 -4.14
N ILE A 328 -11.87 11.79 -4.06
CA ILE A 328 -10.90 10.75 -3.76
C ILE A 328 -10.77 9.83 -4.97
N VAL A 329 -9.55 9.69 -5.47
CA VAL A 329 -9.21 8.83 -6.62
C VAL A 329 -8.29 7.73 -6.12
N ILE A 330 -8.70 6.47 -6.30
CA ILE A 330 -7.94 5.28 -5.92
C ILE A 330 -7.55 4.56 -7.20
N ASP A 331 -6.28 4.61 -7.58
CA ASP A 331 -5.76 3.93 -8.77
C ASP A 331 -5.02 2.63 -8.45
N GLU A 332 -5.26 1.61 -9.27
CA GLU A 332 -5.04 0.19 -9.02
C GLU A 332 -5.90 -0.38 -7.87
N ALA A 333 -7.19 -0.04 -7.89
CA ALA A 333 -8.20 -0.49 -6.93
C ALA A 333 -8.56 -1.99 -7.05
N HIS A 334 -8.03 -2.73 -8.02
CA HIS A 334 -8.33 -4.15 -8.24
C HIS A 334 -7.97 -5.03 -7.01
N ASN A 335 -6.93 -4.65 -6.27
CA ASN A 335 -6.50 -5.30 -5.02
C ASN A 335 -6.83 -4.45 -3.76
N LEU A 336 -7.79 -3.52 -3.85
CA LEU A 336 -8.15 -2.58 -2.77
C LEU A 336 -8.49 -3.29 -1.45
N LEU A 337 -9.50 -4.16 -1.45
CA LEU A 337 -9.94 -4.87 -0.25
C LEU A 337 -8.80 -5.68 0.37
N GLU A 338 -8.04 -6.40 -0.47
CA GLU A 338 -6.91 -7.20 -0.01
C GLU A 338 -5.80 -6.36 0.61
N THR A 339 -5.53 -5.17 0.07
CA THR A 339 -4.54 -4.25 0.65
C THR A 339 -5.00 -3.71 2.01
N ILE A 340 -6.29 -3.44 2.19
CA ILE A 340 -6.85 -3.02 3.49
C ILE A 340 -6.76 -4.18 4.50
N THR A 341 -7.20 -5.40 4.14
CA THR A 341 -7.04 -6.59 4.99
C THR A 341 -5.58 -6.80 5.39
N ASN A 342 -4.63 -6.72 4.45
CA ASN A 342 -3.19 -6.86 4.73
C ASN A 342 -2.63 -5.74 5.62
N SER A 343 -3.24 -4.55 5.61
CA SER A 343 -2.86 -3.42 6.49
C SER A 343 -3.34 -3.58 7.94
N HIS A 344 -4.25 -4.51 8.20
CA HIS A 344 -4.75 -4.86 9.54
C HIS A 344 -4.37 -6.29 9.96
N PHE A 345 -3.74 -7.06 9.06
CA PHE A 345 -3.28 -8.41 9.34
C PHE A 345 -2.04 -8.37 10.26
N VAL A 346 -2.18 -8.93 11.46
CA VAL A 346 -1.11 -8.99 12.47
C VAL A 346 -0.94 -10.43 12.92
N THR A 347 0.27 -10.96 12.83
CA THR A 347 0.65 -12.29 13.32
C THR A 347 1.66 -12.16 14.46
N LEU A 348 1.42 -12.92 15.53
CA LEU A 348 2.36 -13.12 16.65
C LEU A 348 2.77 -14.58 16.72
N TYR A 349 4.07 -14.83 16.89
CA TYR A 349 4.60 -16.17 17.11
C TYR A 349 4.81 -16.45 18.61
N ALA A 350 4.62 -17.70 19.04
CA ALA A 350 4.82 -18.11 20.42
C ALA A 350 6.25 -17.81 20.91
N LYS A 351 7.28 -18.04 20.08
CA LYS A 351 8.67 -17.64 20.36
C LYS A 351 8.82 -16.14 20.66
N GLU A 352 8.20 -15.28 19.85
CA GLU A 352 8.28 -13.82 20.02
C GLU A 352 7.62 -13.38 21.35
N LEU A 353 6.44 -13.94 21.67
CA LEU A 353 5.73 -13.64 22.91
C LEU A 353 6.45 -14.18 24.16
N LYS A 354 7.13 -15.34 24.08
CA LYS A 354 8.01 -15.82 25.16
C LYS A 354 9.17 -14.86 25.43
N SER A 355 9.83 -14.33 24.39
CA SER A 355 10.88 -13.32 24.53
C SER A 355 10.36 -12.01 25.13
N VAL A 356 9.17 -11.55 24.71
CA VAL A 356 8.52 -10.37 25.28
C VAL A 356 8.22 -10.55 26.77
N LEU A 357 7.65 -11.70 27.15
CA LEU A 357 7.32 -12.02 28.55
C LEU A 357 8.57 -12.03 29.44
N SER A 358 9.61 -12.78 29.03
CA SER A 358 10.88 -12.86 29.75
C SER A 358 11.47 -11.47 30.04
N ILE A 359 11.42 -10.57 29.06
CA ILE A 359 12.01 -9.23 29.20
C ILE A 359 11.13 -8.28 30.01
N LEU A 360 9.81 -8.41 29.97
CA LEU A 360 8.91 -7.72 30.89
C LEU A 360 9.16 -8.13 32.34
N ASP A 361 9.32 -9.43 32.59
CA ASP A 361 9.50 -9.98 33.94
C ASP A 361 10.89 -9.65 34.51
N VAL A 362 11.97 -9.77 33.72
CA VAL A 362 13.32 -9.34 34.12
C VAL A 362 13.38 -7.82 34.37
N TYR A 363 12.69 -7.02 33.55
CA TYR A 363 12.61 -5.57 33.76
C TYR A 363 11.82 -5.22 35.04
N LEU A 364 10.68 -5.88 35.26
CA LEU A 364 9.89 -5.75 36.48
C LEU A 364 10.70 -6.07 37.73
N ASN A 365 11.44 -7.19 37.73
CA ASN A 365 12.27 -7.62 38.84
C ASN A 365 13.44 -6.65 39.09
N ARG A 366 14.22 -6.29 38.06
CA ARG A 366 15.40 -5.40 38.20
C ARG A 366 15.02 -3.98 38.66
N PHE A 367 13.82 -3.50 38.34
CA PHE A 367 13.36 -2.15 38.70
C PHE A 367 12.22 -2.13 39.74
N GLN A 368 11.94 -3.24 40.43
CA GLN A 368 10.83 -3.36 41.38
C GLN A 368 10.86 -2.31 42.50
N SER A 369 12.03 -1.93 43.00
CA SER A 369 12.15 -0.88 44.03
C SER A 369 11.92 0.54 43.49
N ARG A 370 12.15 0.78 42.19
CA ARG A 370 12.13 2.11 41.56
C ARG A 370 10.84 2.45 40.81
N LEU A 371 10.07 1.44 40.40
CA LEU A 371 8.82 1.64 39.67
C LEU A 371 7.68 2.08 40.61
N THR A 372 6.90 3.08 40.18
CA THR A 372 5.67 3.50 40.88
C THR A 372 4.64 2.36 40.89
N PRO A 373 3.68 2.33 41.84
CA PRO A 373 2.61 1.32 41.86
C PRO A 373 1.81 1.25 40.55
N VAL A 374 1.59 2.40 39.90
CA VAL A 374 0.90 2.51 38.61
C VAL A 374 1.68 1.83 37.48
N HIS A 375 2.97 2.10 37.34
CA HIS A 375 3.80 1.44 36.31
C HIS A 375 3.94 -0.07 36.56
N LYS A 376 4.07 -0.49 37.83
CA LYS A 376 4.03 -1.92 38.22
C LYS A 376 2.74 -2.59 37.78
N LYS A 377 1.59 -1.94 37.99
CA LYS A 377 0.27 -2.44 37.59
C LYS A 377 0.21 -2.65 36.07
N TYR A 378 0.54 -1.63 35.28
CA TYR A 378 0.46 -1.73 33.81
C TYR A 378 1.42 -2.76 33.23
N LEU A 379 2.68 -2.80 33.69
CA LEU A 379 3.65 -3.80 33.24
C LEU A 379 3.20 -5.24 33.57
N ARG A 380 2.64 -5.47 34.77
CA ARG A 380 2.06 -6.77 35.13
C ARG A 380 0.86 -7.13 34.25
N GLN A 381 -0.03 -6.18 33.98
CA GLN A 381 -1.16 -6.40 33.06
C GLN A 381 -0.69 -6.79 31.66
N LEU A 382 0.38 -6.18 31.14
CA LEU A 382 1.00 -6.59 29.87
C LEU A 382 1.56 -8.03 29.95
N SER A 383 2.32 -8.40 31.00
CA SER A 383 2.78 -9.79 31.20
C SER A 383 1.60 -10.78 31.29
N THR A 384 0.50 -10.43 31.97
CA THR A 384 -0.70 -11.29 32.06
C THR A 384 -1.35 -11.48 30.68
N ILE A 385 -1.51 -10.41 29.89
CA ILE A 385 -2.07 -10.51 28.54
C ILE A 385 -1.19 -11.41 27.65
N VAL A 386 0.14 -11.25 27.69
CA VAL A 386 1.07 -12.11 26.94
C VAL A 386 0.94 -13.58 27.36
N ASN A 387 0.81 -13.86 28.66
CA ASN A 387 0.56 -15.22 29.16
C ASN A 387 -0.76 -15.80 28.64
N VAL A 388 -1.85 -15.03 28.64
CA VAL A 388 -3.14 -15.48 28.08
C VAL A 388 -2.99 -15.87 26.62
N LEU A 389 -2.33 -15.05 25.79
CA LEU A 389 -2.08 -15.38 24.38
C LEU A 389 -1.25 -16.66 24.22
N LEU A 390 -0.22 -16.84 25.05
CA LEU A 390 0.59 -18.07 25.07
C LEU A 390 -0.23 -19.31 25.48
N MET A 391 -1.15 -19.19 26.45
CA MET A 391 -2.04 -20.30 26.84
C MET A 391 -2.94 -20.75 25.69
N TYR A 392 -3.51 -19.82 24.90
CA TYR A 392 -4.32 -20.14 23.72
C TYR A 392 -3.51 -20.90 22.65
N MET A 393 -2.30 -20.43 22.34
CA MET A 393 -1.43 -21.10 21.36
C MET A 393 -0.94 -22.48 21.85
N ASN A 394 -0.56 -22.59 23.13
CA ASN A 394 -0.17 -23.88 23.73
C ASN A 394 -1.33 -24.88 23.69
N HIS A 395 -2.53 -24.49 24.11
CA HIS A 395 -3.72 -25.36 24.06
C HIS A 395 -4.06 -25.82 22.62
N ALA A 396 -3.86 -24.97 21.61
CA ALA A 396 -4.02 -25.35 20.22
C ALA A 396 -2.94 -26.34 19.75
N SER A 397 -1.69 -26.14 20.18
CA SER A 397 -0.58 -27.06 19.91
C SER A 397 -0.78 -28.42 20.58
N ASP A 398 -1.23 -28.45 21.85
CA ASP A 398 -1.47 -29.67 22.63
C ASP A 398 -2.60 -30.53 22.05
N LYS A 399 -3.55 -29.91 21.36
CA LYS A 399 -4.66 -30.58 20.65
C LYS A 399 -4.38 -30.83 19.16
N HIS A 400 -3.20 -30.45 18.66
CA HIS A 400 -2.83 -30.51 17.24
C HIS A 400 -3.93 -30.03 16.29
N LYS A 401 -4.60 -28.92 16.64
CA LYS A 401 -5.77 -28.42 15.91
C LYS A 401 -5.74 -26.91 15.75
N ASN A 402 -6.07 -26.45 14.54
CA ASN A 402 -6.26 -25.04 14.25
C ASN A 402 -7.63 -24.55 14.75
N TYR A 403 -7.67 -23.34 15.29
CA TYR A 403 -8.89 -22.69 15.79
C TYR A 403 -9.14 -21.37 15.07
N VAL A 404 -10.41 -21.08 14.81
CA VAL A 404 -10.87 -19.79 14.30
C VAL A 404 -12.00 -19.32 15.19
N GLU A 405 -11.88 -18.12 15.74
CA GLU A 405 -12.88 -17.52 16.63
C GLU A 405 -13.22 -16.09 16.19
N THR A 406 -14.43 -15.62 16.53
CA THR A 406 -14.79 -14.21 16.37
C THR A 406 -14.12 -13.38 17.47
N MET A 407 -13.90 -12.09 17.21
CA MET A 407 -13.35 -11.18 18.22
C MET A 407 -14.20 -11.13 19.49
N THR A 408 -15.51 -11.20 19.37
CA THR A 408 -16.45 -11.21 20.51
C THR A 408 -16.33 -12.48 21.35
N ALA A 409 -16.22 -13.66 20.72
CA ALA A 409 -16.04 -14.92 21.44
C ALA A 409 -14.69 -14.98 22.17
N PHE A 410 -13.62 -14.54 21.50
CA PHE A 410 -12.29 -14.47 22.09
C PHE A 410 -12.22 -13.49 23.27
N ALA A 411 -12.72 -12.26 23.09
CA ALA A 411 -12.72 -11.23 24.15
C ALA A 411 -13.48 -11.69 25.41
N GLY A 412 -14.59 -12.43 25.23
CA GLY A 412 -15.33 -13.05 26.33
C GLY A 412 -14.52 -14.13 27.06
N LYS A 413 -14.00 -15.13 26.32
CA LYS A 413 -13.26 -16.26 26.91
C LYS A 413 -11.91 -15.87 27.53
N ALA A 414 -11.24 -14.87 26.98
CA ALA A 414 -9.96 -14.37 27.48
C ALA A 414 -10.11 -13.25 28.53
N TYR A 415 -11.35 -12.93 28.94
CA TYR A 415 -11.69 -11.92 29.94
C TYR A 415 -11.09 -10.53 29.67
N PHE A 416 -10.90 -10.16 28.40
CA PHE A 416 -10.23 -8.92 28.00
C PHE A 416 -10.96 -7.66 28.49
N ALA A 417 -12.27 -7.73 28.72
CA ALA A 417 -13.07 -6.63 29.27
C ALA A 417 -12.59 -6.11 30.65
N GLN A 418 -11.75 -6.87 31.38
CA GLN A 418 -11.14 -6.43 32.63
C GLN A 418 -9.94 -5.47 32.43
N TYR A 419 -9.38 -5.42 31.21
CA TYR A 419 -8.21 -4.61 30.88
C TYR A 419 -8.60 -3.40 30.04
N LYS A 420 -8.24 -2.21 30.53
CA LYS A 420 -8.34 -0.95 29.79
C LYS A 420 -7.21 -0.87 28.76
N LEU A 421 -7.43 -1.47 27.58
CA LEU A 421 -6.43 -1.59 26.51
C LEU A 421 -6.01 -0.21 25.95
N ASP A 422 -6.94 0.74 25.93
CA ASP A 422 -6.74 2.16 25.64
C ASP A 422 -5.61 2.74 26.51
N ILE A 423 -5.75 2.64 27.83
CA ILE A 423 -4.77 3.15 28.79
C ILE A 423 -3.43 2.40 28.70
N LEU A 424 -3.46 1.10 28.40
CA LEU A 424 -2.23 0.31 28.22
C LEU A 424 -1.45 0.69 26.95
N LEU A 425 -2.14 1.00 25.85
CA LEU A 425 -1.51 1.49 24.63
C LEU A 425 -0.95 2.91 24.82
N GLU A 426 -1.74 3.81 25.41
CA GLU A 426 -1.29 5.16 25.77
C GLU A 426 -0.04 5.10 26.68
N TYR A 427 -0.04 4.21 27.68
CA TYR A 427 1.12 3.96 28.54
C TYR A 427 2.36 3.47 27.77
N ILE A 428 2.20 2.53 26.83
CA ILE A 428 3.30 2.03 25.98
C ILE A 428 3.90 3.19 25.17
N GLU A 429 3.06 4.08 24.63
CA GLU A 429 3.45 5.20 23.79
C GLU A 429 4.13 6.33 24.58
N GLN A 430 3.44 6.88 25.59
CA GLN A 430 3.93 7.98 26.42
C GLN A 430 5.23 7.65 27.14
N THR A 431 5.40 6.39 27.57
CA THR A 431 6.63 5.98 28.23
C THR A 431 7.71 5.50 27.27
N HIS A 432 7.45 5.44 25.96
CA HIS A 432 8.33 4.84 24.95
C HIS A 432 8.82 3.44 25.38
N LEU A 433 7.90 2.61 25.88
CA LEU A 433 8.23 1.35 26.55
C LEU A 433 8.99 0.39 25.64
N ILE A 434 8.61 0.31 24.36
CA ILE A 434 9.25 -0.56 23.35
C ILE A 434 10.74 -0.22 23.23
N MET A 435 11.09 1.06 23.09
CA MET A 435 12.48 1.51 23.04
C MET A 435 13.22 1.27 24.37
N LYS A 436 12.57 1.44 25.53
CA LYS A 436 13.19 1.15 26.83
C LYS A 436 13.52 -0.33 26.98
N LEU A 437 12.57 -1.22 26.70
CA LEU A 437 12.76 -2.67 26.77
C LEU A 437 13.73 -3.19 25.70
N SER A 438 13.71 -2.63 24.49
CA SER A 438 14.69 -2.96 23.44
C SER A 438 16.11 -2.53 23.80
N LYS A 439 16.31 -1.29 24.30
CA LYS A 439 17.60 -0.82 24.84
C LYS A 439 18.04 -1.64 26.05
N PHE A 440 17.10 -2.14 26.85
CA PHE A 440 17.37 -3.00 28.01
C PHE A 440 17.82 -4.40 27.60
N SER A 441 17.11 -5.06 26.67
CA SER A 441 17.51 -6.35 26.08
C SER A 441 18.95 -6.30 25.58
N LYS A 442 19.27 -5.33 24.71
CA LYS A 442 20.62 -5.17 24.16
C LYS A 442 21.72 -4.96 25.22
N ARG A 443 21.36 -4.41 26.39
CA ARG A 443 22.29 -4.29 27.53
C ARG A 443 22.47 -5.61 28.27
N LEU A 444 21.42 -6.42 28.41
CA LEU A 444 21.55 -7.78 28.94
C LEU A 444 22.41 -8.64 28.00
N ASP A 445 22.14 -8.60 26.70
CA ASP A 445 22.92 -9.31 25.67
C ASP A 445 24.40 -8.88 25.70
N GLY A 446 24.66 -7.58 25.88
CA GLY A 446 26.01 -7.02 26.03
C GLY A 446 26.67 -7.27 27.41
N GLU A 447 25.88 -7.43 28.48
CA GLU A 447 26.35 -7.87 29.81
C GLU A 447 26.74 -9.36 29.75
N HIS A 448 26.00 -10.20 29.00
CA HIS A 448 26.33 -11.61 28.74
C HIS A 448 27.58 -11.77 27.87
N ASN A 449 27.70 -11.05 26.75
CA ASN A 449 28.91 -11.11 25.90
C ASN A 449 30.16 -10.54 26.57
N LYS A 450 30.04 -9.77 27.66
CA LYS A 450 31.17 -9.36 28.52
C LYS A 450 31.42 -10.28 29.71
N LYS A 451 30.51 -11.22 30.00
CA LYS A 451 30.63 -12.24 31.05
C LYS A 451 30.86 -13.65 30.51
N ALA A 452 30.95 -13.83 29.19
CA ALA A 452 31.43 -15.08 28.59
C ALA A 452 32.87 -15.44 29.04
N ASP A 453 33.67 -14.45 29.50
CA ASP A 453 35.00 -14.65 30.10
C ASP A 453 35.01 -14.69 31.65
N SER A 454 33.85 -14.62 32.34
CA SER A 454 33.81 -14.86 33.80
C SER A 454 32.47 -15.44 34.27
N ALA A 455 32.55 -16.67 34.75
CA ALA A 455 31.43 -17.51 35.20
C ALA A 455 30.42 -16.79 36.12
N TYR A 456 29.13 -16.92 35.81
CA TYR A 456 28.04 -16.97 36.78
C TYR A 456 26.82 -17.64 36.12
N GLU A 457 26.49 -18.85 36.57
CA GLU A 457 25.33 -19.64 36.11
C GLU A 457 23.99 -19.00 36.54
N PHE A 458 22.94 -19.23 35.74
CA PHE A 458 21.58 -18.89 36.10
C PHE A 458 20.81 -20.15 36.55
N ALA A 459 20.37 -20.17 37.80
CA ALA A 459 19.90 -21.38 38.48
C ALA A 459 18.48 -21.82 38.05
N VAL A 460 18.34 -22.37 36.84
CA VAL A 460 17.12 -23.07 36.37
C VAL A 460 17.42 -24.49 35.86
N GLU A 461 18.67 -24.84 35.57
CA GLU A 461 19.04 -26.16 35.03
C GLU A 461 19.11 -27.29 36.09
N HIS A 462 19.09 -26.95 37.38
CA HIS A 462 19.35 -27.89 38.47
C HIS A 462 18.15 -28.79 38.86
N LEU A 463 17.05 -28.74 38.11
CA LEU A 463 15.80 -29.49 38.38
C LEU A 463 15.55 -30.66 37.40
N LEU A 464 16.47 -30.94 36.47
CA LEU A 464 16.32 -31.99 35.45
C LEU A 464 17.50 -32.97 35.34
N ARG A 465 18.52 -32.91 36.22
CA ARG A 465 19.67 -33.85 36.18
C ARG A 465 20.12 -34.38 37.53
N THR A 466 19.43 -35.43 37.96
CA THR A 466 19.90 -36.56 38.77
C THR A 466 19.06 -37.74 38.26
N LYS A 467 19.52 -38.82 37.62
CA LYS A 467 20.83 -39.52 37.52
C LYS A 467 20.88 -40.31 36.19
N ASP A 468 21.99 -40.86 35.69
CA ASP A 468 23.43 -40.81 36.04
C ASP A 468 24.24 -40.92 34.69
N LEU A 469 25.43 -41.54 34.66
CA LEU A 469 26.38 -41.72 33.55
C LEU A 469 26.68 -43.25 33.33
N PRO A 470 27.50 -43.74 32.35
CA PRO A 470 28.56 -43.04 31.59
C PRO A 470 28.76 -43.39 30.07
N ASN A 471 29.60 -42.56 29.41
CA ASN A 471 30.73 -42.82 28.48
C ASN A 471 30.79 -44.10 27.59
N GLU A 472 31.46 -44.13 26.42
CA GLU A 472 32.15 -43.14 25.57
C GLU A 472 32.44 -43.80 24.21
N SER A 473 32.32 -43.08 23.09
CA SER A 473 33.28 -43.16 21.97
C SER A 473 33.02 -42.05 20.95
N GLN A 474 33.96 -41.11 20.87
CA GLN A 474 34.04 -40.13 19.79
C GLN A 474 34.48 -40.83 18.50
N SER A 475 33.79 -40.58 17.38
CA SER A 475 34.41 -40.53 16.03
C SER A 475 33.40 -40.03 14.99
N ILE A 476 33.91 -39.71 13.79
CA ILE A 476 33.15 -39.40 12.57
C ILE A 476 32.47 -38.01 12.55
N PHE A 477 33.30 -36.98 12.74
CA PHE A 477 33.10 -35.72 12.02
C PHE A 477 33.58 -35.91 10.56
N THR A 478 32.79 -36.53 9.67
CA THR A 478 32.78 -36.32 8.19
C THR A 478 31.88 -37.29 7.41
N SER A 479 31.17 -36.74 6.40
CA SER A 479 30.56 -37.42 5.22
C SER A 479 29.20 -38.15 5.33
N ALA A 480 28.49 -38.20 4.18
CA ALA A 480 27.15 -38.77 3.89
C ALA A 480 25.96 -38.08 4.62
N CYS A 481 24.98 -37.41 3.99
CA CYS A 481 24.07 -37.80 2.89
C CYS A 481 23.27 -39.06 3.24
N SER A 482 21.92 -39.12 3.22
CA SER A 482 20.93 -38.45 2.34
C SER A 482 19.50 -38.59 2.92
N THR A 483 18.49 -37.94 2.27
CA THR A 483 17.02 -38.09 2.49
C THR A 483 16.47 -37.71 3.89
N THR A 484 15.38 -36.95 4.06
CA THR A 484 14.39 -36.29 3.18
C THR A 484 14.08 -34.88 3.72
N GLN A 485 13.88 -33.89 2.86
CA GLN A 485 13.43 -32.55 3.29
C GLN A 485 12.28 -32.03 2.41
N CYS A 486 11.11 -31.88 3.02
CA CYS A 486 9.99 -31.12 2.47
C CYS A 486 9.79 -29.82 3.27
N THR A 487 9.53 -28.72 2.55
CA THR A 487 8.76 -27.54 3.00
C THR A 487 9.17 -26.89 4.34
N SER A 488 9.80 -25.71 4.41
CA SER A 488 9.38 -24.47 3.72
C SER A 488 10.32 -23.29 4.07
N PRO A 489 10.68 -22.40 3.13
CA PRO A 489 11.46 -21.21 3.43
C PRO A 489 10.55 -19.98 3.60
N LEU A 490 10.12 -19.73 4.84
CA LEU A 490 9.96 -18.36 5.33
C LEU A 490 11.34 -17.93 5.84
N SER A 491 11.88 -16.84 5.33
CA SER A 491 13.17 -16.32 5.80
C SER A 491 13.05 -15.86 7.25
N VAL A 492 13.49 -16.71 8.17
CA VAL A 492 13.72 -16.35 9.58
C VAL A 492 14.98 -15.48 9.64
N GLU A 493 14.86 -14.24 9.16
CA GLU A 493 15.73 -13.17 9.64
C GLU A 493 15.62 -13.14 11.17
N GLU A 494 16.73 -12.99 11.89
CA GLU A 494 16.72 -12.98 13.36
C GLU A 494 15.87 -11.81 13.89
N ARG A 495 14.62 -12.13 14.24
CA ARG A 495 13.65 -11.14 14.71
C ARG A 495 13.98 -10.72 16.12
N THR A 496 14.67 -9.58 16.23
CA THR A 496 14.93 -8.92 17.51
C THR A 496 13.67 -8.76 18.36
N VAL A 497 13.84 -8.76 19.69
CA VAL A 497 12.81 -8.46 20.71
C VAL A 497 11.98 -7.22 20.37
N ALA A 498 12.62 -6.17 19.83
CA ALA A 498 11.95 -4.95 19.39
C ALA A 498 10.82 -5.22 18.37
N SER A 499 11.02 -6.19 17.48
CA SER A 499 9.99 -6.63 16.52
C SER A 499 8.80 -7.26 17.24
N GLY A 500 9.05 -8.16 18.21
CA GLY A 500 8.00 -8.82 18.98
C GLY A 500 7.19 -7.83 19.82
N LEU A 501 7.85 -6.84 20.43
CA LEU A 501 7.20 -5.74 21.16
C LEU A 501 6.34 -4.85 20.23
N CYS A 502 6.85 -4.50 19.04
CA CYS A 502 6.07 -3.75 18.04
C CYS A 502 4.85 -4.54 17.55
N ALA A 503 5.02 -5.82 17.21
CA ALA A 503 3.93 -6.67 16.76
C ALA A 503 2.89 -6.86 17.88
N PHE A 504 3.32 -7.04 19.13
CA PHE A 504 2.43 -7.14 20.28
C PHE A 504 1.61 -5.86 20.47
N LYS A 505 2.23 -4.67 20.39
CA LYS A 505 1.51 -3.39 20.40
C LYS A 505 0.48 -3.29 19.27
N GLN A 506 0.86 -3.64 18.03
CA GLN A 506 -0.06 -3.64 16.88
C GLN A 506 -1.23 -4.60 17.09
N PHE A 507 -0.98 -5.78 17.66
CA PHE A 507 -2.04 -6.73 18.00
C PHE A 507 -2.99 -6.15 19.05
N LEU A 508 -2.50 -5.51 20.12
CA LEU A 508 -3.34 -4.81 21.10
C LEU A 508 -4.19 -3.69 20.49
N GLN A 509 -3.64 -2.92 19.53
CA GLN A 509 -4.40 -1.91 18.77
C GLN A 509 -5.56 -2.56 18.01
N VAL A 510 -5.29 -3.67 17.31
CA VAL A 510 -6.30 -4.39 16.53
C VAL A 510 -7.37 -5.06 17.41
N LEU A 511 -7.03 -5.50 18.63
CA LEU A 511 -8.00 -6.02 19.60
C LEU A 511 -9.04 -4.96 20.04
N MET A 512 -8.73 -3.66 19.95
CA MET A 512 -9.67 -2.58 20.28
C MET A 512 -10.65 -2.25 19.15
N LEU A 513 -10.38 -2.69 17.92
CA LEU A 513 -11.19 -2.35 16.76
C LEU A 513 -12.46 -3.22 16.72
N ASN A 514 -13.63 -2.56 16.77
CA ASN A 514 -14.93 -3.24 16.80
C ASN A 514 -15.36 -3.74 15.41
N TYR A 515 -14.70 -4.79 14.94
CA TYR A 515 -15.01 -5.43 13.66
C TYR A 515 -15.77 -6.75 13.84
N LYS A 516 -17.05 -6.77 13.43
CA LYS A 516 -17.89 -7.98 13.32
C LYS A 516 -17.22 -9.07 12.45
N ASP A 517 -16.53 -8.63 11.41
CA ASP A 517 -15.85 -9.47 10.42
C ASP A 517 -14.40 -9.81 10.81
N GLY A 518 -13.97 -9.39 11.99
CA GLY A 518 -12.68 -9.80 12.56
C GLY A 518 -12.69 -11.26 12.98
N ARG A 519 -11.62 -11.98 12.64
CA ARG A 519 -11.33 -13.33 13.13
C ARG A 519 -9.98 -13.39 13.80
N LEU A 520 -9.92 -14.18 14.85
CA LEU A 520 -8.70 -14.64 15.44
C LEU A 520 -8.42 -16.07 14.97
N ILE A 521 -7.25 -16.29 14.42
CA ILE A 521 -6.83 -17.55 13.81
C ILE A 521 -5.61 -18.04 14.61
N ILE A 522 -5.75 -19.21 15.23
CA ILE A 522 -4.66 -19.87 15.96
C ILE A 522 -4.28 -21.11 15.16
N GLU A 523 -3.03 -21.14 14.68
CA GLU A 523 -2.50 -22.25 13.90
C GLU A 523 -1.46 -23.01 14.73
N CYS A 524 -1.66 -24.31 14.89
CA CYS A 524 -0.66 -25.20 15.47
C CYS A 524 0.39 -25.52 14.42
N ALA A 525 1.65 -25.54 14.84
CA ALA A 525 2.79 -25.99 14.05
C ALA A 525 3.43 -27.22 14.73
N SER A 526 4.44 -27.81 14.09
CA SER A 526 5.10 -29.04 14.59
C SER A 526 5.78 -28.87 15.95
N GLY A 527 6.13 -27.63 16.35
CA GLY A 527 6.62 -27.31 17.68
C GLY A 527 5.86 -26.17 18.37
N LYS A 528 5.83 -26.19 19.72
CA LYS A 528 5.14 -25.18 20.54
C LYS A 528 5.66 -23.74 20.34
N ASP A 529 6.91 -23.57 19.90
CA ASP A 529 7.51 -22.25 19.61
C ASP A 529 7.12 -21.68 18.25
N GLU A 530 6.68 -22.54 17.32
CA GLU A 530 6.26 -22.19 15.97
C GLU A 530 4.75 -21.90 15.87
N ALA A 531 3.99 -22.27 16.91
CA ALA A 531 2.57 -21.92 17.03
C ALA A 531 2.39 -20.40 16.90
N LYS A 532 1.37 -19.99 16.15
CA LYS A 532 1.10 -18.58 15.84
C LYS A 532 -0.37 -18.22 16.07
N ILE A 533 -0.58 -16.96 16.45
CA ILE A 533 -1.89 -16.34 16.56
C ILE A 533 -1.94 -15.13 15.63
N SER A 534 -2.94 -15.09 14.76
CA SER A 534 -3.11 -14.03 13.76
C SER A 534 -4.49 -13.41 13.86
N TYR A 535 -4.56 -12.09 13.71
CA TYR A 535 -5.80 -11.41 13.43
C TYR A 535 -6.00 -11.28 11.91
N TYR A 536 -7.20 -11.60 11.42
CA TYR A 536 -7.58 -11.44 10.02
C TYR A 536 -8.95 -10.76 9.90
N LEU A 537 -9.03 -9.66 9.15
CA LEU A 537 -10.29 -8.98 8.81
C LEU A 537 -10.88 -9.61 7.55
N ILE A 538 -11.96 -10.38 7.69
CA ILE A 538 -12.60 -11.07 6.56
C ILE A 538 -13.13 -10.07 5.54
N ASN A 539 -13.92 -9.09 5.99
CA ASN A 539 -14.52 -8.08 5.12
C ASN A 539 -14.03 -6.67 5.52
N PRO A 540 -13.06 -6.11 4.77
CA PRO A 540 -12.50 -4.80 5.08
C PRO A 540 -13.32 -3.64 4.52
N ALA A 541 -14.42 -3.89 3.79
CA ALA A 541 -15.23 -2.83 3.19
C ALA A 541 -15.83 -1.86 4.23
N SER A 542 -15.96 -2.28 5.49
CA SER A 542 -16.29 -1.38 6.61
C SER A 542 -15.36 -0.16 6.70
N GLN A 543 -14.07 -0.29 6.35
CA GLN A 543 -13.11 0.82 6.35
C GLN A 543 -13.34 1.85 5.24
N LEU A 544 -14.09 1.47 4.19
CA LEU A 544 -14.51 2.40 3.14
C LEU A 544 -15.77 3.17 3.54
N SER A 545 -16.50 2.74 4.58
CA SER A 545 -17.77 3.35 5.02
C SER A 545 -17.60 4.82 5.40
N ASP A 546 -16.54 5.17 6.12
CA ASP A 546 -16.30 6.56 6.56
C ASP A 546 -15.76 7.42 5.42
N ILE A 547 -14.98 6.83 4.52
CA ILE A 547 -14.49 7.50 3.31
C ILE A 547 -15.67 7.87 2.40
N ILE A 548 -16.54 6.89 2.10
CA ILE A 548 -17.70 7.06 1.22
C ILE A 548 -18.69 8.11 1.75
N LYS A 549 -18.93 8.17 3.07
CA LYS A 549 -19.87 9.13 3.67
C LYS A 549 -19.35 10.57 3.73
N GLN A 550 -18.03 10.75 3.80
CA GLN A 550 -17.41 12.08 3.98
C GLN A 550 -16.94 12.71 2.66
N CYS A 551 -16.46 11.89 1.72
CA CYS A 551 -15.98 12.38 0.43
C CYS A 551 -17.11 12.92 -0.44
N ARG A 552 -16.78 13.84 -1.34
CA ARG A 552 -17.71 14.33 -2.36
C ARG A 552 -17.99 13.27 -3.43
N SER A 553 -16.97 12.54 -3.83
CA SER A 553 -17.04 11.46 -4.82
C SER A 553 -15.81 10.56 -4.66
N LEU A 554 -16.01 9.27 -4.90
CA LEU A 554 -14.98 8.23 -4.79
C LEU A 554 -14.81 7.53 -6.13
N ILE A 555 -13.67 7.70 -6.78
CA ILE A 555 -13.36 7.09 -8.07
C ILE A 555 -12.39 5.92 -7.87
N LEU A 556 -12.85 4.70 -8.10
CA LEU A 556 -12.08 3.46 -8.07
C LEU A 556 -11.68 3.07 -9.49
N LEU A 557 -10.37 3.10 -9.78
CA LEU A 557 -9.80 2.87 -11.10
C LEU A 557 -8.83 1.69 -11.09
N GLY A 558 -8.79 0.93 -12.19
CA GLY A 558 -7.84 -0.16 -12.35
C GLY A 558 -7.80 -0.72 -13.76
N GLY A 559 -6.69 -1.37 -14.11
CA GLY A 559 -6.53 -2.04 -15.41
C GLY A 559 -7.33 -3.34 -15.55
N THR A 560 -7.79 -3.90 -14.43
CA THR A 560 -8.46 -5.20 -14.30
C THR A 560 -9.47 -5.15 -13.16
N MET A 561 -10.44 -4.23 -13.24
CA MET A 561 -11.48 -4.12 -12.20
C MET A 561 -12.55 -5.21 -12.35
N GLU A 562 -12.71 -5.79 -13.55
CA GLU A 562 -13.70 -6.82 -13.81
C GLU A 562 -13.16 -8.25 -13.56
N PRO A 563 -13.94 -9.15 -12.91
CA PRO A 563 -15.30 -8.92 -12.41
C PRO A 563 -15.33 -8.14 -11.07
N SER A 564 -16.08 -7.03 -11.03
CA SER A 564 -16.17 -6.10 -9.89
C SER A 564 -17.27 -6.45 -8.87
N GLU A 565 -18.06 -7.48 -9.13
CA GLU A 565 -19.25 -7.88 -8.36
C GLU A 565 -18.98 -8.11 -6.85
N THR A 566 -17.85 -8.74 -6.51
CA THR A 566 -17.46 -8.95 -5.11
C THR A 566 -17.26 -7.64 -4.35
N LEU A 567 -16.69 -6.62 -5.02
CA LEU A 567 -16.48 -5.30 -4.44
C LEU A 567 -17.82 -4.60 -4.22
N ILE A 568 -18.71 -4.61 -5.21
CA ILE A 568 -20.04 -4.00 -5.14
C ILE A 568 -20.84 -4.62 -3.98
N ARG A 569 -20.94 -5.95 -3.90
CA ARG A 569 -21.61 -6.65 -2.78
C ARG A 569 -21.05 -6.26 -1.42
N SER A 570 -19.72 -6.14 -1.30
CA SER A 570 -19.08 -5.72 -0.05
C SER A 570 -19.40 -4.27 0.32
N LEU A 571 -19.47 -3.35 -0.66
CA LEU A 571 -19.86 -1.95 -0.46
C LEU A 571 -21.34 -1.82 -0.09
N THR A 572 -22.24 -2.55 -0.76
CA THR A 572 -23.67 -2.53 -0.44
C THR A 572 -23.93 -3.03 0.98
N THR A 573 -23.34 -4.17 1.39
CA THR A 573 -23.56 -4.71 2.75
C THR A 573 -22.90 -3.88 3.85
N CYS A 574 -21.64 -3.45 3.69
CA CYS A 574 -20.91 -2.75 4.76
C CYS A 574 -21.08 -1.22 4.77
N CYS A 575 -21.30 -0.61 3.61
CA CYS A 575 -21.37 0.84 3.45
C CYS A 575 -22.80 1.34 3.16
N LYS A 576 -23.76 0.44 2.92
CA LYS A 576 -25.16 0.75 2.54
C LYS A 576 -25.29 1.52 1.22
N VAL A 577 -24.37 1.27 0.29
CA VAL A 577 -24.35 1.86 -1.07
C VAL A 577 -25.39 1.17 -1.94
N ASP A 578 -26.30 1.93 -2.56
CA ASP A 578 -27.24 1.46 -3.58
C ASP A 578 -26.53 1.39 -4.96
N PRO A 579 -26.39 0.19 -5.57
CA PRO A 579 -25.71 0.03 -6.85
C PRO A 579 -26.36 0.77 -8.03
N ASN A 580 -27.64 1.13 -7.95
CA ASN A 580 -28.37 1.80 -9.03
C ASN A 580 -28.35 3.33 -8.88
N LYS A 581 -28.34 3.82 -7.63
CA LYS A 581 -28.41 5.25 -7.33
C LYS A 581 -27.03 5.86 -7.11
N ASP A 582 -26.20 5.23 -6.30
CA ASP A 582 -24.98 5.83 -5.75
C ASP A 582 -23.71 5.48 -6.56
N LEU A 583 -23.82 4.56 -7.52
CA LEU A 583 -22.68 3.92 -8.19
C LEU A 583 -22.73 4.05 -9.72
N ILE A 584 -21.61 4.41 -10.33
CA ILE A 584 -21.39 4.39 -11.79
C ILE A 584 -20.36 3.33 -12.12
N ARG A 585 -20.80 2.22 -12.75
CA ARG A 585 -19.91 1.17 -13.27
C ARG A 585 -19.71 1.32 -14.78
N ARG A 586 -18.45 1.37 -15.23
CA ARG A 586 -18.08 1.34 -16.65
C ARG A 586 -16.80 0.52 -16.86
N SER A 587 -16.76 -0.26 -17.93
CA SER A 587 -15.55 -0.90 -18.45
C SER A 587 -15.28 -0.39 -19.86
N PHE A 588 -14.06 0.08 -20.11
CA PHE A 588 -13.64 0.63 -21.39
C PHE A 588 -12.86 -0.41 -22.19
N GLY A 589 -13.03 -0.37 -23.52
CA GLY A 589 -12.25 -1.20 -24.44
C GLY A 589 -10.76 -0.83 -24.48
N HIS A 590 -10.02 -1.54 -25.32
CA HIS A 590 -8.59 -1.28 -25.55
C HIS A 590 -8.38 -0.45 -26.83
N VAL A 591 -7.33 0.38 -26.91
CA VAL A 591 -6.98 1.20 -28.11
C VAL A 591 -6.58 0.37 -29.34
N ILE A 592 -6.38 -0.95 -29.21
CA ILE A 592 -5.88 -1.79 -30.30
C ILE A 592 -6.98 -2.18 -31.28
N LYS A 593 -6.61 -2.25 -32.56
CA LYS A 593 -7.45 -2.79 -33.64
C LYS A 593 -7.66 -4.29 -33.43
N GLU A 594 -8.66 -4.85 -34.08
CA GLU A 594 -9.03 -6.26 -33.91
C GLU A 594 -7.88 -7.23 -34.24
N HIS A 595 -7.17 -6.98 -35.35
CA HIS A 595 -6.07 -7.83 -35.83
C HIS A 595 -4.79 -7.80 -34.97
N GLN A 596 -4.68 -6.92 -33.96
CA GLN A 596 -3.45 -6.77 -33.15
C GLN A 596 -3.40 -7.72 -31.93
N LEU A 597 -4.50 -8.40 -31.60
CA LEU A 597 -4.53 -9.40 -30.53
C LEU A 597 -5.18 -10.69 -31.02
N LEU A 598 -4.47 -11.80 -30.82
CA LEU A 598 -5.00 -13.15 -30.95
C LEU A 598 -5.07 -13.81 -29.57
N ALA A 599 -6.26 -14.16 -29.09
CA ALA A 599 -6.42 -14.98 -27.89
C ALA A 599 -6.86 -16.41 -28.27
N ILE A 600 -6.18 -17.44 -27.76
CA ILE A 600 -6.46 -18.85 -28.07
C ILE A 600 -6.61 -19.66 -26.78
N THR A 601 -7.61 -20.53 -26.69
CA THR A 601 -7.63 -21.62 -25.69
C THR A 601 -7.08 -22.92 -26.29
N ILE A 602 -6.18 -23.59 -25.58
CA ILE A 602 -5.68 -24.94 -25.93
C ILE A 602 -6.10 -25.90 -24.82
N THR A 603 -7.03 -26.80 -25.16
CA THR A 603 -7.71 -27.65 -24.16
C THR A 603 -7.38 -29.14 -24.29
N ARG A 604 -6.88 -29.56 -25.46
CA ARG A 604 -6.56 -30.96 -25.78
C ARG A 604 -5.35 -31.00 -26.72
N VAL A 605 -4.54 -32.04 -26.58
CA VAL A 605 -3.34 -32.29 -27.41
C VAL A 605 -3.24 -33.78 -27.67
N SER A 606 -3.23 -34.20 -28.94
CA SER A 606 -3.11 -35.62 -29.33
C SER A 606 -4.09 -36.54 -28.59
N GLY A 607 -5.35 -36.10 -28.43
CA GLY A 607 -6.41 -36.81 -27.69
C GLY A 607 -6.38 -36.64 -26.16
N THR A 608 -5.28 -36.17 -25.56
CA THR A 608 -5.17 -35.94 -24.11
C THR A 608 -5.74 -34.58 -23.72
N ASN A 609 -6.70 -34.55 -22.80
CA ASN A 609 -7.23 -33.30 -22.24
C ASN A 609 -6.25 -32.68 -21.23
N LEU A 610 -6.00 -31.38 -21.36
CA LEU A 610 -5.10 -30.64 -20.47
C LEU A 610 -5.85 -30.11 -19.25
N ILE A 611 -5.74 -30.79 -18.11
CA ILE A 611 -6.44 -30.43 -16.86
C ILE A 611 -5.41 -30.25 -15.75
N PHE A 612 -5.14 -29.01 -15.35
CA PHE A 612 -4.13 -28.67 -14.32
C PHE A 612 -4.77 -28.55 -12.92
N THR A 613 -5.48 -29.58 -12.47
CA THR A 613 -5.93 -29.73 -11.08
C THR A 613 -4.82 -30.32 -10.21
N HIS A 614 -4.91 -30.17 -8.88
CA HIS A 614 -3.86 -30.63 -7.96
C HIS A 614 -3.50 -32.12 -8.14
N GLY A 615 -4.50 -32.99 -8.37
CA GLY A 615 -4.26 -34.42 -8.58
C GLY A 615 -3.67 -34.79 -9.95
N ASN A 616 -3.89 -33.98 -10.98
CA ASN A 616 -3.54 -34.32 -12.37
C ASN A 616 -2.30 -33.60 -12.89
N ARG A 617 -2.00 -32.39 -12.37
CA ARG A 617 -0.94 -31.52 -12.91
C ARG A 617 0.46 -32.14 -12.86
N GLU A 618 0.72 -32.95 -11.84
CA GLU A 618 1.99 -33.63 -11.56
C GLU A 618 2.12 -34.99 -12.26
N THR A 619 1.07 -35.48 -12.92
CA THR A 619 1.12 -36.74 -13.68
C THR A 619 2.07 -36.63 -14.87
N HIS A 620 2.94 -37.64 -15.05
CA HIS A 620 3.95 -37.64 -16.12
C HIS A 620 3.39 -37.44 -17.54
N THR A 621 2.17 -37.91 -17.81
CA THR A 621 1.48 -37.69 -19.10
C THR A 621 1.21 -36.21 -19.33
N ILE A 622 0.53 -35.53 -18.38
CA ILE A 622 0.23 -34.10 -18.45
C ILE A 622 1.50 -33.25 -18.55
N LEU A 623 2.53 -33.55 -17.75
CA LEU A 623 3.81 -32.84 -17.79
C LEU A 623 4.52 -32.99 -19.14
N ASN A 624 4.63 -34.21 -19.69
CA ASN A 624 5.25 -34.44 -20.99
C ASN A 624 4.48 -33.73 -22.12
N THR A 625 3.15 -33.81 -22.10
CA THR A 625 2.29 -33.14 -23.08
C THR A 625 2.43 -31.61 -22.98
N LEU A 626 2.54 -31.05 -21.78
CA LEU A 626 2.79 -29.62 -21.58
C LEU A 626 4.17 -29.20 -22.12
N VAL A 627 5.24 -29.97 -21.87
CA VAL A 627 6.58 -29.69 -22.43
C VAL A 627 6.53 -29.67 -23.96
N MET A 628 5.87 -30.65 -24.59
CA MET A 628 5.71 -30.70 -26.04
C MET A 628 4.87 -29.52 -26.58
N THR A 629 3.80 -29.16 -25.85
CA THR A 629 2.93 -28.01 -26.18
C THR A 629 3.70 -26.70 -26.18
N LEU A 630 4.44 -26.42 -25.10
CA LEU A 630 5.23 -25.20 -24.98
C LEU A 630 6.38 -25.15 -25.97
N ALA A 631 7.01 -26.28 -26.32
CA ALA A 631 8.03 -26.34 -27.36
C ALA A 631 7.47 -25.96 -28.74
N ARG A 632 6.31 -26.52 -29.14
CA ARG A 632 5.67 -26.19 -30.42
C ARG A 632 5.22 -24.73 -30.52
N ILE A 633 4.72 -24.16 -29.42
CA ILE A 633 4.40 -22.73 -29.36
C ILE A 633 5.69 -21.91 -29.49
N ALA A 634 6.74 -22.23 -28.74
CA ALA A 634 8.02 -21.52 -28.79
C ALA A 634 8.73 -21.60 -30.16
N GLU A 635 8.53 -22.67 -30.94
CA GLU A 635 9.00 -22.79 -32.33
C GLU A 635 8.28 -21.80 -33.29
N THR A 636 7.06 -21.40 -32.96
CA THR A 636 6.20 -20.52 -33.79
C THR A 636 6.31 -19.05 -33.41
N VAL A 637 6.59 -18.75 -32.15
CA VAL A 637 6.54 -17.38 -31.60
C VAL A 637 7.85 -16.63 -31.91
N PRO A 638 7.80 -15.45 -32.58
CA PRO A 638 8.96 -14.58 -32.71
C PRO A 638 9.31 -13.93 -31.36
N HIS A 639 10.57 -13.56 -31.15
CA HIS A 639 11.00 -12.77 -29.97
C HIS A 639 10.62 -13.42 -28.61
N GLY A 640 10.27 -12.60 -27.61
CA GLY A 640 9.96 -13.02 -26.24
C GLY A 640 8.63 -13.78 -26.09
N MET A 641 8.70 -14.91 -25.39
CA MET A 641 7.55 -15.70 -24.93
C MET A 641 7.59 -15.80 -23.40
N ILE A 642 6.52 -15.40 -22.71
CA ILE A 642 6.39 -15.59 -21.26
C ILE A 642 5.37 -16.68 -20.97
N VAL A 643 5.69 -17.60 -20.07
CA VAL A 643 4.81 -18.69 -19.62
C VAL A 643 4.57 -18.53 -18.12
N PHE A 644 3.33 -18.21 -17.75
CA PHE A 644 2.91 -18.10 -16.37
C PHE A 644 2.39 -19.44 -15.84
N PHE A 645 2.99 -19.89 -14.74
CA PHE A 645 2.60 -21.08 -13.97
C PHE A 645 1.76 -20.68 -12.75
N PRO A 646 0.86 -21.55 -12.26
CA PRO A 646 -0.05 -21.23 -11.15
C PRO A 646 0.64 -21.20 -9.77
N SER A 647 1.83 -21.79 -9.63
CA SER A 647 2.62 -21.71 -8.39
C SER A 647 4.09 -22.03 -8.62
N TYR A 648 4.97 -21.53 -7.74
CA TYR A 648 6.40 -21.88 -7.73
C TYR A 648 6.65 -23.38 -7.60
N GLY A 649 5.87 -24.08 -6.75
CA GLY A 649 6.03 -25.53 -6.58
C GLY A 649 5.73 -26.30 -7.87
N TYR A 650 4.69 -25.90 -8.61
CA TYR A 650 4.40 -26.55 -9.89
C TYR A 650 5.41 -26.19 -10.99
N LEU A 651 5.93 -24.96 -10.98
CA LEU A 651 7.04 -24.56 -11.85
C LEU A 651 8.30 -25.39 -11.54
N GLU A 652 8.63 -25.64 -10.27
CA GLU A 652 9.75 -26.49 -9.86
C GLU A 652 9.59 -27.95 -10.32
N GLU A 653 8.41 -28.56 -10.17
CA GLU A 653 8.15 -29.91 -10.71
C GLU A 653 8.22 -29.95 -12.25
N PHE A 654 7.70 -28.92 -12.94
CA PHE A 654 7.85 -28.80 -14.38
C PHE A 654 9.33 -28.73 -14.80
N ILE A 655 10.14 -27.93 -14.10
CA ILE A 655 11.58 -27.78 -14.38
C ILE A 655 12.34 -29.10 -14.24
N LYS A 656 12.01 -29.95 -13.26
CA LYS A 656 12.61 -31.29 -13.14
C LYS A 656 12.35 -32.17 -14.38
N LYS A 657 11.26 -31.91 -15.12
CA LYS A 657 10.87 -32.67 -16.32
C LYS A 657 11.25 -31.99 -17.64
N ILE A 658 11.75 -30.74 -17.63
CA ILE A 658 12.20 -30.04 -18.85
C ILE A 658 13.32 -30.85 -19.52
N SER A 659 13.05 -31.30 -20.75
CA SER A 659 14.06 -31.90 -21.62
C SER A 659 14.99 -30.84 -22.22
N SER A 660 16.15 -31.26 -22.72
CA SER A 660 17.08 -30.36 -23.43
C SER A 660 16.46 -29.71 -24.67
N ASN A 661 15.37 -30.25 -25.21
CA ASN A 661 14.73 -29.76 -26.42
C ASN A 661 14.14 -28.34 -26.25
N LEU A 662 13.47 -28.04 -25.12
CA LEU A 662 12.91 -26.70 -24.90
C LEU A 662 14.01 -25.62 -24.85
N ARG A 663 15.18 -25.96 -24.31
CA ARG A 663 16.36 -25.07 -24.26
C ARG A 663 17.06 -24.89 -25.63
N LYS A 664 16.86 -25.80 -26.59
CA LYS A 664 17.40 -25.67 -27.95
C LYS A 664 16.63 -24.61 -28.75
N VAL A 665 15.29 -24.60 -28.59
CA VAL A 665 14.37 -23.68 -29.29
C VAL A 665 14.66 -22.23 -28.91
N LYS A 666 14.56 -21.88 -27.62
CA LYS A 666 14.87 -20.53 -27.10
C LYS A 666 15.70 -20.61 -25.81
N PRO A 667 16.59 -19.63 -25.54
CA PRO A 667 17.20 -19.42 -24.23
C PRO A 667 16.14 -19.35 -23.13
N LEU A 668 16.37 -20.04 -22.02
CA LEU A 668 15.38 -20.27 -20.96
C LEU A 668 15.75 -19.50 -19.69
N PHE A 669 14.87 -18.58 -19.29
CA PHE A 669 14.94 -17.81 -18.05
C PHE A 669 13.83 -18.27 -17.10
N ILE A 670 14.11 -18.31 -15.80
CA ILE A 670 13.22 -18.93 -14.80
C ILE A 670 13.10 -18.02 -13.57
N GLU A 671 11.89 -17.55 -13.28
CA GLU A 671 11.57 -16.88 -12.03
C GLU A 671 11.73 -17.83 -10.84
N ARG A 672 12.40 -17.34 -9.80
CA ARG A 672 12.48 -17.97 -8.48
C ARG A 672 12.11 -16.94 -7.44
N ARG A 673 11.64 -17.35 -6.26
CA ARG A 673 11.25 -16.43 -5.17
C ARG A 673 12.33 -15.39 -4.84
N ASN A 674 13.60 -15.79 -4.91
CA ASN A 674 14.77 -14.93 -4.69
C ASN A 674 15.51 -14.60 -6.00
N SER A 675 14.79 -14.40 -7.12
CA SER A 675 15.41 -14.05 -8.41
C SER A 675 16.18 -12.73 -8.33
N LEU A 676 17.45 -12.76 -8.76
CA LEU A 676 18.28 -11.56 -8.92
C LEU A 676 17.65 -10.61 -9.95
N PRO A 677 17.72 -9.28 -9.75
CA PRO A 677 17.26 -8.30 -10.75
C PRO A 677 17.90 -8.48 -12.13
N THR A 678 19.14 -8.99 -12.18
CA THR A 678 19.89 -9.25 -13.42
C THR A 678 19.21 -10.24 -14.35
N LEU A 679 18.45 -11.21 -13.82
CA LEU A 679 17.72 -12.21 -14.61
C LEU A 679 16.81 -11.56 -15.67
N PHE A 680 16.11 -10.50 -15.29
CA PHE A 680 15.21 -9.80 -16.20
C PHE A 680 15.98 -9.03 -17.29
N ASN A 681 17.10 -8.40 -16.93
CA ASN A 681 17.94 -7.67 -17.88
C ASN A 681 18.58 -8.61 -18.93
N GLU A 682 18.94 -9.84 -18.54
CA GLU A 682 19.44 -10.88 -19.45
C GLU A 682 18.32 -11.43 -20.35
N PHE A 683 17.12 -11.62 -19.79
CA PHE A 683 15.94 -11.97 -20.57
C PHE A 683 15.61 -10.90 -21.61
N GLU A 684 15.56 -9.61 -21.23
CA GLU A 684 15.25 -8.50 -22.15
C GLU A 684 16.21 -8.47 -23.34
N LYS A 685 17.52 -8.54 -23.09
CA LYS A 685 18.54 -8.58 -24.17
C LYS A 685 18.32 -9.77 -25.12
N SER A 686 17.91 -10.92 -24.58
CA SER A 686 17.71 -12.14 -25.35
C SER A 686 16.36 -12.13 -26.11
N ALA A 687 15.30 -11.59 -25.50
CA ALA A 687 13.95 -11.52 -26.05
C ALA A 687 13.88 -10.64 -27.30
N ARG A 688 14.59 -9.50 -27.30
CA ARG A 688 14.68 -8.57 -28.44
C ARG A 688 15.43 -9.14 -29.66
N THR A 689 16.09 -10.30 -29.55
CA THR A 689 16.71 -10.98 -30.71
C THR A 689 15.67 -11.68 -31.59
N VAL A 690 16.00 -11.96 -32.85
CA VAL A 690 15.12 -12.74 -33.77
C VAL A 690 14.85 -14.15 -33.22
N LYS A 691 15.87 -14.81 -32.64
CA LYS A 691 15.68 -16.10 -31.95
C LYS A 691 14.74 -15.95 -30.75
N GLY A 692 14.82 -14.82 -30.05
CA GLY A 692 14.01 -14.50 -28.89
C GLY A 692 14.38 -15.32 -27.65
N ALA A 693 13.53 -15.26 -26.62
CA ALA A 693 13.76 -15.90 -25.33
C ALA A 693 12.47 -16.43 -24.70
N LEU A 694 12.60 -17.39 -23.80
CA LEU A 694 11.50 -17.99 -23.06
C LEU A 694 11.65 -17.68 -21.57
N LEU A 695 10.68 -16.98 -20.98
CA LEU A 695 10.62 -16.70 -19.54
C LEU A 695 9.54 -17.57 -18.88
N LEU A 696 9.92 -18.42 -17.93
CA LEU A 696 8.97 -19.10 -17.06
C LEU A 696 8.77 -18.26 -15.79
N ALA A 697 7.56 -17.81 -15.55
CA ALA A 697 7.17 -16.94 -14.43
C ALA A 697 5.99 -17.56 -13.66
N VAL A 698 5.63 -16.99 -12.53
CA VAL A 698 4.49 -17.44 -11.70
C VAL A 698 3.41 -16.35 -11.65
N VAL A 699 2.14 -16.73 -11.75
CA VAL A 699 1.01 -15.80 -11.55
C VAL A 699 1.00 -15.30 -10.10
N GLY A 700 0.96 -13.99 -9.89
CA GLY A 700 1.19 -13.36 -8.57
C GLY A 700 2.67 -13.36 -8.13
N GLY A 701 3.58 -13.79 -9.01
CA GLY A 701 5.03 -13.62 -8.85
C GLY A 701 5.49 -12.17 -9.07
N LYS A 702 6.72 -11.88 -8.68
CA LYS A 702 7.32 -10.53 -8.75
C LYS A 702 7.37 -10.00 -10.18
N LEU A 703 7.70 -10.88 -11.14
CA LEU A 703 7.74 -10.53 -12.56
C LEU A 703 6.32 -10.37 -13.15
N SER A 704 5.29 -10.97 -12.53
CA SER A 704 3.88 -10.82 -12.95
C SER A 704 3.18 -9.58 -12.42
N GLU A 705 3.62 -9.00 -11.28
CA GLU A 705 3.01 -7.77 -10.73
C GLU A 705 3.80 -6.49 -11.07
N GLY A 706 5.13 -6.57 -11.21
CA GLY A 706 5.99 -5.38 -11.26
C GLY A 706 6.46 -4.94 -12.65
N ILE A 707 6.27 -5.74 -13.70
CA ILE A 707 6.96 -5.58 -14.98
C ILE A 707 6.00 -5.37 -16.16
N ASN A 708 6.50 -4.69 -17.19
CA ASN A 708 5.83 -4.48 -18.47
C ASN A 708 6.57 -5.26 -19.56
N PHE A 709 5.84 -6.07 -20.35
CA PHE A 709 6.39 -6.84 -21.46
C PHE A 709 5.93 -6.19 -22.76
N SER A 710 6.45 -5.00 -23.07
CA SER A 710 6.13 -4.32 -24.32
C SER A 710 6.89 -4.92 -25.50
N ASP A 711 6.28 -4.84 -26.68
CA ASP A 711 6.96 -5.09 -27.94
C ASP A 711 7.61 -6.49 -28.02
N GLU A 712 8.88 -6.58 -28.42
CA GLU A 712 9.62 -7.85 -28.56
C GLU A 712 9.79 -8.60 -27.24
N LEU A 713 9.61 -7.94 -26.09
CA LEU A 713 9.74 -8.58 -24.78
C LEU A 713 8.67 -9.65 -24.54
N GLY A 714 7.53 -9.56 -25.22
CA GLY A 714 6.37 -10.42 -24.96
C GLY A 714 5.43 -10.61 -26.14
N ARG A 715 5.92 -10.98 -27.32
CA ARG A 715 5.03 -11.27 -28.48
C ARG A 715 4.06 -12.42 -28.22
N THR A 716 4.30 -13.29 -27.23
CA THR A 716 3.27 -14.20 -26.71
C THR A 716 3.33 -14.36 -25.20
N VAL A 717 2.15 -14.36 -24.57
CA VAL A 717 1.97 -14.83 -23.20
C VAL A 717 1.13 -16.10 -23.17
N VAL A 718 1.63 -17.08 -22.42
CA VAL A 718 0.97 -18.36 -22.19
C VAL A 718 0.61 -18.46 -20.71
N VAL A 719 -0.63 -18.83 -20.40
CA VAL A 719 -1.08 -19.11 -19.03
C VAL A 719 -1.36 -20.60 -18.91
N VAL A 720 -0.61 -21.28 -18.04
CA VAL A 720 -0.76 -22.71 -17.79
C VAL A 720 -1.71 -22.91 -16.61
N GLY A 721 -2.83 -23.59 -16.82
CA GLY A 721 -3.79 -23.88 -15.76
C GLY A 721 -4.55 -22.65 -15.26
N LEU A 722 -5.06 -22.79 -14.04
CA LEU A 722 -5.79 -21.76 -13.28
C LEU A 722 -5.18 -21.65 -11.86
N PRO A 723 -4.68 -20.47 -11.43
CA PRO A 723 -4.03 -20.25 -10.13
C PRO A 723 -5.05 -20.12 -8.99
N TYR A 724 -5.82 -21.19 -8.76
CA TYR A 724 -6.68 -21.25 -7.58
C TYR A 724 -5.83 -21.26 -6.29
N MET A 725 -6.32 -20.54 -5.28
CA MET A 725 -5.75 -20.56 -3.92
C MET A 725 -5.80 -21.98 -3.33
N ASN A 726 -5.13 -22.22 -2.20
CA ASN A 726 -5.28 -23.50 -1.51
C ASN A 726 -6.64 -23.56 -0.81
N SER A 727 -7.52 -24.48 -1.22
CA SER A 727 -8.80 -24.72 -0.53
C SER A 727 -8.63 -25.24 0.90
N GLU A 728 -7.46 -25.79 1.24
CA GLU A 728 -7.20 -26.31 2.57
C GLU A 728 -6.78 -25.26 3.60
N ASP A 729 -6.38 -24.07 3.13
CA ASP A 729 -5.97 -22.94 3.98
C ASP A 729 -7.11 -22.47 4.89
N VAL A 730 -6.79 -22.26 6.17
CA VAL A 730 -7.75 -21.86 7.21
C VAL A 730 -8.41 -20.51 6.89
N ILE A 731 -7.63 -19.55 6.38
CA ILE A 731 -8.11 -18.21 5.99
C ILE A 731 -9.06 -18.33 4.80
N VAL A 732 -8.69 -19.12 3.79
CA VAL A 732 -9.51 -19.32 2.58
C VAL A 732 -10.81 -20.02 2.95
N LYS A 733 -10.77 -21.11 3.75
CA LYS A 733 -11.97 -21.80 4.25
C LYS A 733 -12.92 -20.86 4.98
N GLU A 734 -12.40 -20.04 5.90
CA GLU A 734 -13.24 -19.11 6.67
C GLU A 734 -13.82 -17.99 5.78
N LYS A 735 -13.02 -17.46 4.84
CA LYS A 735 -13.50 -16.49 3.85
C LYS A 735 -14.60 -17.07 2.96
N LEU A 736 -14.47 -18.32 2.50
CA LEU A 736 -15.48 -19.00 1.70
C LEU A 736 -16.79 -19.21 2.49
N LYS A 737 -16.72 -19.69 3.74
CA LYS A 737 -17.89 -19.81 4.62
C LYS A 737 -18.59 -18.47 4.84
N PHE A 738 -17.83 -17.41 5.12
CA PHE A 738 -18.37 -16.06 5.27
C PHE A 738 -19.14 -15.63 4.02
N MET A 739 -18.52 -15.77 2.83
CA MET A 739 -19.21 -15.42 1.58
C MET A 739 -20.52 -16.21 1.45
N GLN A 740 -20.48 -17.53 1.67
CA GLN A 740 -21.66 -18.40 1.57
C GLN A 740 -22.78 -18.05 2.54
N ASN A 741 -22.45 -17.64 3.76
CA ASN A 741 -23.42 -17.26 4.78
C ASN A 741 -24.06 -15.89 4.49
N GLU A 742 -23.28 -14.89 4.09
CA GLU A 742 -23.75 -13.51 3.88
C GLU A 742 -24.40 -13.31 2.50
N PHE A 743 -23.89 -13.98 1.45
CA PHE A 743 -24.27 -13.75 0.05
C PHE A 743 -24.82 -15.01 -0.64
N GLY A 744 -25.16 -16.05 0.12
CA GLY A 744 -25.76 -17.29 -0.37
C GLY A 744 -24.77 -18.31 -0.95
N PRO A 745 -25.20 -19.57 -1.16
CA PRO A 745 -24.30 -20.74 -1.26
C PRO A 745 -23.33 -20.75 -2.45
N ARG A 746 -23.64 -20.03 -3.53
CA ARG A 746 -22.77 -19.95 -4.75
C ARG A 746 -21.68 -18.88 -4.66
N SER A 747 -21.86 -17.88 -3.80
CA SER A 747 -20.96 -16.72 -3.71
C SER A 747 -19.52 -17.08 -3.30
N GLY A 748 -19.33 -18.14 -2.52
CA GLY A 748 -17.99 -18.66 -2.19
C GLY A 748 -17.24 -19.14 -3.43
N THR A 749 -17.91 -19.91 -4.29
CA THR A 749 -17.34 -20.36 -5.58
C THR A 749 -17.10 -19.18 -6.52
N GLU A 750 -18.05 -18.24 -6.61
CA GLU A 750 -17.89 -17.01 -7.41
C GLU A 750 -16.70 -16.17 -6.96
N TYR A 751 -16.50 -15.99 -5.65
CA TYR A 751 -15.34 -15.29 -5.06
C TYR A 751 -14.01 -16.00 -5.41
N TYR A 752 -14.00 -17.32 -5.31
CA TYR A 752 -12.83 -18.16 -5.57
C TYR A 752 -12.41 -18.14 -7.05
N GLU A 753 -13.38 -18.24 -7.96
CA GLU A 753 -13.19 -18.07 -9.40
C GLU A 753 -12.77 -16.63 -9.75
N THR A 754 -13.42 -15.62 -9.15
CA THR A 754 -13.09 -14.20 -9.32
C THR A 754 -11.63 -13.89 -8.96
N LYS A 755 -11.17 -14.36 -7.79
CA LYS A 755 -9.78 -14.13 -7.35
C LYS A 755 -8.75 -14.81 -8.25
N CYS A 756 -9.03 -16.04 -8.71
CA CYS A 756 -8.22 -16.77 -9.67
C CYS A 756 -8.09 -15.99 -11.00
N MET A 757 -9.21 -15.48 -11.52
CA MET A 757 -9.25 -14.75 -12.79
C MET A 757 -8.64 -13.36 -12.71
N HIS A 758 -8.77 -12.64 -11.58
CA HIS A 758 -8.07 -11.36 -11.37
C HIS A 758 -6.55 -11.49 -11.52
N ALA A 759 -5.95 -12.55 -10.95
CA ALA A 759 -4.52 -12.78 -11.04
C ALA A 759 -4.06 -13.14 -12.48
N ILE A 760 -4.91 -13.86 -13.24
CA ILE A 760 -4.68 -14.13 -14.67
C ILE A 760 -4.78 -12.83 -15.48
N ASN A 761 -5.86 -12.06 -15.29
CA ASN A 761 -6.13 -10.81 -16.00
C ASN A 761 -4.97 -9.81 -15.77
N GLN A 762 -4.45 -9.71 -14.55
CA GLN A 762 -3.28 -8.90 -14.22
C GLN A 762 -1.98 -9.38 -14.90
N SER A 763 -1.86 -10.67 -15.22
CA SER A 763 -0.67 -11.23 -15.88
C SER A 763 -0.73 -11.04 -17.41
N ILE A 764 -1.90 -11.28 -18.02
CA ILE A 764 -2.11 -11.14 -19.48
C ILE A 764 -2.32 -9.69 -19.91
N GLY A 765 -2.78 -8.81 -19.02
CA GLY A 765 -2.90 -7.37 -19.25
C GLY A 765 -1.56 -6.63 -19.24
N ARG A 766 -0.43 -7.29 -19.55
CA ARG A 766 0.92 -6.69 -19.45
C ARG A 766 1.70 -6.61 -20.74
N VAL A 767 1.09 -7.14 -21.79
CA VAL A 767 1.70 -7.61 -23.02
C VAL A 767 1.45 -6.66 -24.19
N ILE A 768 0.50 -5.74 -24.02
CA ILE A 768 0.15 -4.72 -24.99
C ILE A 768 0.23 -3.38 -24.25
N ARG A 769 1.08 -2.47 -24.74
CA ARG A 769 1.41 -1.22 -24.02
C ARG A 769 1.13 0.08 -24.75
N HIS A 770 0.93 0.04 -26.06
CA HIS A 770 0.48 1.21 -26.83
C HIS A 770 -0.36 0.80 -28.04
N ARG A 771 -1.00 1.78 -28.67
CA ARG A 771 -1.91 1.58 -29.82
C ARG A 771 -1.31 0.79 -31.00
N ASN A 772 0.02 0.82 -31.16
CA ASN A 772 0.74 0.13 -32.24
C ASN A 772 1.28 -1.26 -31.83
N ASP A 773 1.06 -1.70 -30.60
CA ASP A 773 1.61 -2.97 -30.08
C ASP A 773 0.75 -4.16 -30.53
N TYR A 774 1.31 -5.37 -30.46
CA TYR A 774 0.59 -6.59 -30.82
C TYR A 774 1.15 -7.82 -30.09
N ALA A 775 0.25 -8.75 -29.74
CA ALA A 775 0.60 -9.95 -29.00
C ALA A 775 -0.39 -11.09 -29.21
N ALA A 776 0.06 -12.32 -28.94
CA ALA A 776 -0.82 -13.47 -28.75
C ALA A 776 -0.96 -13.86 -27.27
N ILE A 777 -2.15 -14.28 -26.87
CA ILE A 777 -2.44 -14.83 -25.54
C ILE A 777 -2.90 -16.28 -25.72
N VAL A 778 -2.24 -17.23 -25.04
CA VAL A 778 -2.57 -18.65 -25.10
C VAL A 778 -2.96 -19.17 -23.71
N LEU A 779 -4.21 -19.58 -23.54
CA LEU A 779 -4.77 -20.07 -22.29
C LEU A 779 -4.82 -21.61 -22.34
N ILE A 780 -4.03 -22.28 -21.50
CA ILE A 780 -3.84 -23.74 -21.55
C ILE A 780 -4.49 -24.40 -20.31
N ASP A 781 -5.78 -24.71 -20.42
CA ASP A 781 -6.54 -25.61 -19.52
C ASP A 781 -7.92 -25.91 -20.13
N LEU A 782 -8.43 -27.14 -19.98
CA LEU A 782 -9.79 -27.49 -20.38
C LEU A 782 -10.86 -26.58 -19.75
N ARG A 783 -10.64 -26.10 -18.53
CA ARG A 783 -11.56 -25.23 -17.78
C ARG A 783 -11.79 -23.87 -18.45
N TYR A 784 -10.92 -23.41 -19.35
CA TYR A 784 -11.18 -22.20 -20.14
C TYR A 784 -12.32 -22.36 -21.17
N LYS A 785 -12.85 -23.58 -21.41
CA LYS A 785 -14.12 -23.78 -22.14
C LYS A 785 -15.36 -23.48 -21.31
N ASN A 786 -15.26 -23.39 -19.98
CA ASN A 786 -16.41 -23.12 -19.13
C ASN A 786 -16.82 -21.65 -19.26
N GLU A 787 -18.07 -21.37 -19.64
CA GLU A 787 -18.57 -19.99 -19.81
C GLU A 787 -18.32 -19.09 -18.60
N ARG A 788 -18.37 -19.63 -17.38
CA ARG A 788 -18.11 -18.86 -16.14
C ARG A 788 -16.68 -18.32 -16.08
N VAL A 789 -15.71 -19.10 -16.55
CA VAL A 789 -14.30 -18.72 -16.62
C VAL A 789 -14.11 -17.67 -17.72
N VAL A 790 -14.73 -17.89 -18.89
CA VAL A 790 -14.65 -16.93 -20.02
C VAL A 790 -15.29 -15.59 -19.67
N LYS A 791 -16.45 -15.58 -19.00
CA LYS A 791 -17.16 -14.36 -18.56
C LYS A 791 -16.35 -13.48 -17.61
N ASN A 792 -15.32 -14.04 -16.95
CA ASN A 792 -14.43 -13.34 -16.03
C ASN A 792 -13.11 -12.85 -16.71
N LEU A 793 -12.91 -13.10 -18.01
CA LEU A 793 -11.86 -12.43 -18.80
C LEU A 793 -12.27 -10.99 -19.14
N PRO A 794 -11.34 -10.07 -19.48
CA PRO A 794 -11.69 -8.75 -19.97
C PRO A 794 -12.48 -8.81 -21.28
N SER A 795 -13.46 -7.93 -21.47
CA SER A 795 -14.34 -7.87 -22.65
C SER A 795 -13.59 -7.80 -23.99
N TRP A 796 -12.48 -7.06 -24.02
CA TRP A 796 -11.59 -6.93 -25.19
C TRP A 796 -10.80 -8.20 -25.52
N ILE A 797 -10.66 -9.14 -24.57
CA ILE A 797 -10.09 -10.48 -24.79
C ILE A 797 -11.20 -11.47 -25.15
N GLN A 798 -12.35 -11.44 -24.46
CA GLN A 798 -13.49 -12.34 -24.73
C GLN A 798 -13.92 -12.29 -26.20
N SER A 799 -14.03 -11.09 -26.76
CA SER A 799 -14.39 -10.83 -28.17
C SER A 799 -13.40 -11.39 -29.20
N ARG A 800 -12.16 -11.70 -28.79
CA ARG A 800 -11.07 -12.19 -29.65
C ARG A 800 -10.65 -13.63 -29.31
N LEU A 801 -11.42 -14.33 -28.47
CA LEU A 801 -11.07 -15.65 -27.95
C LEU A 801 -11.44 -16.78 -28.91
N TYR A 802 -10.43 -17.35 -29.57
CA TYR A 802 -10.56 -18.54 -30.40
C TYR A 802 -10.40 -19.82 -29.57
N ASN A 803 -11.33 -20.77 -29.73
CA ASN A 803 -11.28 -22.06 -29.03
C ASN A 803 -10.71 -23.13 -29.96
N ALA A 804 -9.42 -23.44 -29.84
CA ALA A 804 -8.76 -24.40 -30.73
C ALA A 804 -9.25 -25.84 -30.49
N ALA A 805 -9.40 -26.60 -31.58
CA ALA A 805 -9.82 -27.99 -31.55
C ALA A 805 -8.74 -28.95 -31.01
N ASP A 806 -7.47 -28.57 -31.23
CA ASP A 806 -6.24 -29.26 -30.84
C ASP A 806 -5.06 -28.28 -30.89
N LEU A 807 -3.89 -28.69 -30.38
CA LEU A 807 -2.63 -27.93 -30.51
C LEU A 807 -2.32 -27.55 -31.97
N ILE A 808 -2.49 -28.46 -32.94
CA ILE A 808 -2.13 -28.21 -34.34
C ILE A 808 -2.91 -27.01 -34.90
N ASP A 809 -4.20 -26.94 -34.61
CA ASP A 809 -5.11 -25.86 -35.00
C ASP A 809 -4.73 -24.52 -34.34
N GLY A 810 -4.39 -24.55 -33.04
CA GLY A 810 -3.88 -23.36 -32.34
C GLY A 810 -2.57 -22.84 -32.93
N ILE A 811 -1.64 -23.73 -33.30
CA ILE A 811 -0.37 -23.36 -33.95
C ILE A 811 -0.61 -22.75 -35.34
N GLN A 812 -1.54 -23.28 -36.14
CA GLN A 812 -1.88 -22.69 -37.44
C GLN A 812 -2.40 -21.24 -37.30
N HIS A 813 -3.23 -20.97 -36.29
CA HIS A 813 -3.72 -19.62 -36.03
C HIS A 813 -2.61 -18.67 -35.55
N LEU A 814 -1.71 -19.12 -34.66
CA LEU A 814 -0.52 -18.36 -34.26
C LEU A 814 0.39 -18.03 -35.46
N GLN A 815 0.66 -19.00 -36.34
CA GLN A 815 1.47 -18.79 -37.54
C GLN A 815 0.83 -17.78 -38.52
N ARG A 816 -0.49 -17.84 -38.71
CA ARG A 816 -1.22 -16.86 -39.55
C ARG A 816 -1.14 -15.46 -38.95
N PHE A 817 -1.34 -15.33 -37.64
CA PHE A 817 -1.27 -14.05 -36.93
C PHE A 817 0.11 -13.39 -37.06
N PHE A 818 1.20 -14.08 -36.69
CA PHE A 818 2.53 -13.47 -36.78
C PHE A 818 2.91 -13.08 -38.21
N ARG A 819 2.65 -13.94 -39.20
CA ARG A 819 2.84 -13.60 -40.63
C ARG A 819 2.02 -12.37 -41.06
N SER A 820 0.79 -12.23 -40.57
CA SER A 820 -0.03 -11.05 -40.89
C SER A 820 0.53 -9.77 -40.26
N MET A 821 1.07 -9.85 -39.04
CA MET A 821 1.67 -8.71 -38.37
C MET A 821 3.01 -8.31 -38.98
N ASP A 822 3.88 -9.27 -39.33
CA ASP A 822 5.13 -9.01 -40.05
C ASP A 822 4.86 -8.25 -41.38
N ASN A 823 3.85 -8.69 -42.14
CA ASN A 823 3.41 -8.03 -43.37
C ASN A 823 2.79 -6.64 -43.16
N CYS A 824 2.26 -6.35 -41.97
CA CYS A 824 1.73 -5.03 -41.59
C CYS A 824 2.81 -4.09 -41.05
N ILE A 825 3.96 -4.61 -40.60
CA ILE A 825 5.11 -3.82 -40.11
C ILE A 825 6.03 -3.42 -41.28
N GLN A 826 6.04 -4.19 -42.37
CA GLN A 826 6.78 -3.89 -43.59
C GLN A 826 6.07 -2.89 -44.54
N LYS A 827 4.93 -2.33 -44.14
CA LYS A 827 4.12 -1.36 -44.89
C LYS A 827 3.93 -0.06 -44.10
#